data_AF-A0AAW9CZV4-F1
#
_entry.id   AF-A0AAW9CZV4-F1
#
_cell.length_a   1.000
_cell.length_b   1.000
_cell.length_c   1.000
_cell.angle_alpha   90.00
_cell.angle_beta   90.00
_cell.angle_gamma   90.00
#
_symmetry.space_group_name_H-M   'P 1'
#
loop_
_entity.id
_entity.type
_entity.pdbx_description
1 polymer ?
#
loop_
_entity_poly.entity_id
_entity_poly.type
_entity_poly.pdbx_seq_one_letter_code
_entity_poly.pdbx_strand_id
1 'polypeptide(L)'
;MNSPLDANSDARRDDSSAARSRTSGVAAAAAGAYTPSVKRINELDAIFGDGGLFARALDNYRPRASQIDMARAVAATMEASGKLMPEPEIFETRKRPARRLQDGASAGRDDARAASSGDASADSADSGDNTLIVEAGTGTGKTYAYLVPAMLWGGKVIVSTGTKHLQDQLFQRDIPTVRDALAVPVTVAMLKGRANYLCHYYLQRTADNGRLPSRQDTAYLQDIIRFAKITKSGDKAELASVPETSPVWSMVTSTRDNCLGQECPHYKDCFVMQARREAQQADLVVVNHHLFFADIMLRDTGMAELLPSANTIIFDEAHQLPETATLFFGETLSTTQLLELARDSVVEGLAHARDAVEWVKLGGALERAARDVRLAFADDGIVRMSLAQLGDGHPLFGALDAVDSALDALSTALAGQAERAESIAACERRARELLDLLAGWVAPDATDDAAGAKAGAEAGEHDDPNEKVRWVEVFAHTVQLHETPLSVAPIFAKQRAGVPRAWIFTSATLSVRGDFTHYAAQMGLSSRRSMTLPSPFDYQTQGLLYVPRNLPQPSSPAFTDAVFDAALPAIEASGGGVFVLCTTLRAVDRIAMKLRDTIDARGWRTPLLVQGDASRTELLDRFRAYGNAILVGSQSFWEGVDVRGDALSLVVIDKLPFAPPDDPVLAARLDALTKKGLSPFAVHQLPQAVITLKQGAGRLIRAETDRGVLMICDTRLVDKPYGRRIWQSLPPFKRTREIDVVREFFAERREAARA
;
A
#
# COMPACT_ATOMS: atom_id res chain seq x y z
N MET A 1 -44.98 39.08 31.58
CA MET A 1 -45.43 40.48 31.53
C MET A 1 -45.29 40.96 30.09
N ASN A 2 -46.44 41.38 29.52
CA ASN A 2 -46.68 42.10 28.28
C ASN A 2 -46.40 41.42 26.92
N SER A 3 -47.38 40.59 26.52
CA SER A 3 -48.24 40.63 25.32
C SER A 3 -47.90 41.44 24.03
N PRO A 4 -48.53 41.05 22.89
CA PRO A 4 -48.11 41.23 21.49
C PRO A 4 -48.87 42.34 20.74
N LEU A 5 -48.47 42.64 19.49
CA LEU A 5 -49.28 43.38 18.51
C LEU A 5 -49.03 42.90 17.05
N ASP A 6 -50.03 42.15 16.55
CA ASP A 6 -50.76 42.26 15.28
C ASP A 6 -50.11 42.66 13.94
N ALA A 7 -50.20 41.69 13.01
CA ALA A 7 -50.87 41.72 11.71
C ALA A 7 -50.81 42.96 10.80
N ASN A 8 -50.31 42.77 9.58
CA ASN A 8 -51.06 43.18 8.39
C ASN A 8 -50.77 42.29 7.17
N SER A 9 -51.80 42.15 6.34
CA SER A 9 -52.05 41.16 5.29
C SER A 9 -51.53 41.51 3.89
N ASP A 10 -51.52 40.47 3.05
CA ASP A 10 -51.66 40.46 1.58
C ASP A 10 -50.52 40.96 0.68
N ALA A 11 -49.85 39.99 0.05
CA ALA A 11 -49.77 39.92 -1.41
C ALA A 11 -49.40 38.50 -1.87
N ARG A 12 -50.37 37.78 -2.44
CA ARG A 12 -50.11 36.61 -3.29
C ARG A 12 -49.34 37.07 -4.53
N ARG A 13 -48.15 36.50 -4.77
CA ARG A 13 -47.56 36.38 -6.10
C ARG A 13 -46.94 35.00 -6.25
N ASP A 14 -47.42 34.29 -7.26
CA ASP A 14 -46.75 33.15 -7.89
C ASP A 14 -45.28 33.46 -8.12
N ASP A 15 -44.39 32.53 -7.75
CA ASP A 15 -43.09 32.45 -8.41
C ASP A 15 -42.75 30.98 -8.69
N SER A 16 -43.30 30.53 -9.81
CA SER A 16 -42.95 29.30 -10.49
C SER A 16 -41.85 29.60 -11.51
N SER A 17 -40.61 29.90 -11.10
CA SER A 17 -39.48 29.82 -12.02
C SER A 17 -38.11 29.77 -11.32
N ALA A 18 -37.16 29.10 -11.97
CA ALA A 18 -35.71 29.12 -11.70
C ALA A 18 -35.12 28.16 -10.64
N ALA A 19 -35.58 26.91 -10.61
CA ALA A 19 -34.73 25.76 -10.26
C ALA A 19 -34.18 25.11 -11.55
N ARG A 20 -33.26 25.79 -12.25
CA ARG A 20 -32.51 25.21 -13.37
C ARG A 20 -31.01 25.40 -13.15
N SER A 21 -30.33 24.25 -13.02
CA SER A 21 -29.01 23.97 -13.61
C SER A 21 -27.85 24.91 -13.24
N ARG A 22 -27.23 24.70 -12.07
CA ARG A 22 -25.82 25.07 -11.83
C ARG A 22 -24.87 23.86 -11.80
N THR A 23 -25.38 22.65 -12.07
CA THR A 23 -24.60 21.41 -12.19
C THR A 23 -24.03 21.16 -13.60
N SER A 24 -24.42 21.96 -14.60
CA SER A 24 -23.99 21.76 -16.01
C SER A 24 -22.69 22.50 -16.39
N GLY A 25 -22.27 23.52 -15.63
CA GLY A 25 -21.11 24.36 -15.97
C GLY A 25 -19.75 23.71 -15.73
N VAL A 26 -19.64 22.78 -14.76
CA VAL A 26 -18.37 22.08 -14.45
C VAL A 26 -18.20 20.83 -15.34
N ALA A 27 -19.29 20.20 -15.78
CA ALA A 27 -19.24 19.02 -16.65
C ALA A 27 -18.78 19.33 -18.09
N ALA A 28 -19.12 20.52 -18.62
CA ALA A 28 -18.77 20.89 -19.99
C ALA A 28 -17.29 21.27 -20.18
N ALA A 29 -16.65 21.88 -19.18
CA ALA A 29 -15.21 22.19 -19.21
C ALA A 29 -14.33 20.94 -18.95
N ALA A 30 -14.86 19.92 -18.28
CA ALA A 30 -14.19 18.65 -18.01
C ALA A 30 -14.21 17.67 -19.20
N ALA A 31 -15.14 17.83 -20.16
CA ALA A 31 -15.30 16.91 -21.28
C ALA A 31 -14.08 16.86 -22.21
N GLY A 32 -13.31 17.95 -22.35
CA GLY A 32 -12.07 17.97 -23.13
C GLY A 32 -10.86 17.35 -22.42
N ALA A 33 -10.88 17.27 -21.08
CA ALA A 33 -9.71 16.88 -20.29
C ALA A 33 -9.48 15.36 -20.23
N TYR A 34 -10.49 14.54 -20.52
CA TYR A 34 -10.41 13.07 -20.43
C TYR A 34 -10.67 12.36 -21.75
N THR A 35 -10.82 13.11 -22.85
CA THR A 35 -11.18 12.55 -24.14
C THR A 35 -9.91 12.32 -24.96
N PRO A 36 -9.54 11.05 -25.24
CA PRO A 36 -8.41 10.77 -26.12
C PRO A 36 -8.77 11.06 -27.58
N SER A 37 -7.80 10.92 -28.48
CA SER A 37 -8.03 11.05 -29.91
C SER A 37 -9.15 10.11 -30.39
N VAL A 38 -9.90 10.54 -31.41
CA VAL A 38 -11.00 9.75 -32.01
C VAL A 38 -10.52 8.35 -32.40
N LYS A 39 -9.26 8.25 -32.88
CA LYS A 39 -8.62 6.97 -33.19
C LYS A 39 -8.58 6.04 -31.96
N ARG A 40 -8.08 6.52 -30.82
CA ARG A 40 -8.02 5.72 -29.58
C ARG A 40 -9.39 5.37 -29.04
N ILE A 41 -10.37 6.28 -29.16
CA ILE A 41 -11.77 6.00 -28.78
C ILE A 41 -12.29 4.79 -29.57
N ASN A 42 -12.16 4.83 -30.90
CA ASN A 42 -12.63 3.75 -31.78
C ASN A 42 -11.92 2.42 -31.48
N GLU A 43 -10.61 2.45 -31.21
CA GLU A 43 -9.83 1.26 -30.82
C GLU A 43 -10.33 0.68 -29.48
N LEU A 44 -10.57 1.52 -28.47
CA LEU A 44 -11.11 1.08 -27.18
C LEU A 44 -12.52 0.52 -27.31
N ASP A 45 -13.39 1.15 -28.10
CA ASP A 45 -14.76 0.70 -28.31
C ASP A 45 -14.80 -0.64 -29.06
N ALA A 46 -13.89 -0.86 -30.01
CA ALA A 46 -13.74 -2.15 -30.69
C ALA A 46 -13.25 -3.27 -29.74
N ILE A 47 -12.56 -2.92 -28.65
CA ILE A 47 -12.05 -3.89 -27.66
C ILE A 47 -13.09 -4.18 -26.59
N PHE A 48 -13.57 -3.14 -25.91
CA PHE A 48 -14.42 -3.24 -24.73
C PHE A 48 -15.92 -3.23 -25.02
N GLY A 49 -16.32 -2.75 -26.21
CA GLY A 49 -17.72 -2.58 -26.59
C GLY A 49 -18.48 -3.89 -26.78
N ASP A 50 -19.79 -3.76 -26.99
CA ASP A 50 -20.66 -4.92 -27.20
C ASP A 50 -20.31 -5.65 -28.51
N GLY A 51 -20.12 -6.96 -28.42
CA GLY A 51 -19.57 -7.76 -29.51
C GLY A 51 -18.12 -7.41 -29.91
N GLY A 52 -17.40 -6.63 -29.09
CA GLY A 52 -15.99 -6.29 -29.26
C GLY A 52 -15.04 -7.46 -29.00
N LEU A 53 -13.74 -7.19 -29.05
CA LEU A 53 -12.70 -8.22 -28.90
C LEU A 53 -12.84 -9.01 -27.59
N PHE A 54 -13.06 -8.34 -26.46
CA PHE A 54 -13.20 -9.01 -25.17
C PHE A 54 -14.48 -9.83 -25.07
N ALA A 55 -15.59 -9.37 -25.64
CA ALA A 55 -16.83 -10.14 -25.70
C ALA A 55 -16.69 -11.45 -26.50
N ARG A 56 -15.76 -11.49 -27.47
CA ARG A 56 -15.47 -12.69 -28.27
C ARG A 56 -14.42 -13.60 -27.65
N ALA A 57 -13.44 -13.02 -26.95
CA ALA A 57 -12.27 -13.74 -26.45
C ALA A 57 -12.42 -14.23 -25.01
N LEU A 58 -13.31 -13.61 -24.21
CA LEU A 58 -13.44 -13.88 -22.79
C LEU A 58 -14.85 -14.38 -22.46
N ASP A 59 -14.92 -15.53 -21.79
CA ASP A 59 -16.18 -16.10 -21.34
C ASP A 59 -16.91 -15.15 -20.38
N ASN A 60 -18.20 -14.95 -20.62
CA ASN A 60 -19.08 -14.12 -19.79
C ASN A 60 -18.64 -12.64 -19.66
N TYR A 61 -17.80 -12.13 -20.56
CA TYR A 61 -17.48 -10.71 -20.57
C TYR A 61 -18.72 -9.90 -20.96
N ARG A 62 -19.01 -8.86 -20.16
CA ARG A 62 -20.05 -7.88 -20.44
C ARG A 62 -19.41 -6.49 -20.42
N PRO A 63 -19.63 -5.67 -21.47
CA PRO A 63 -19.18 -4.28 -21.49
C PRO A 63 -19.69 -3.51 -20.29
N ARG A 64 -18.83 -2.68 -19.70
CA ARG A 64 -19.18 -1.80 -18.57
C ARG A 64 -18.81 -0.38 -18.95
N ALA A 65 -19.76 0.54 -18.91
CA ALA A 65 -19.51 1.96 -19.23
C ALA A 65 -18.34 2.53 -18.42
N SER A 66 -18.33 2.27 -17.10
CA SER A 66 -17.23 2.68 -16.22
C SER A 66 -15.86 2.14 -16.61
N GLN A 67 -15.79 0.92 -17.17
CA GLN A 67 -14.53 0.35 -17.65
C GLN A 67 -14.01 1.10 -18.87
N ILE A 68 -14.91 1.40 -19.82
CA ILE A 68 -14.60 2.13 -21.05
C ILE A 68 -14.18 3.56 -20.73
N ASP A 69 -14.91 4.24 -19.82
CA ASP A 69 -14.60 5.60 -19.39
C ASP A 69 -13.23 5.68 -18.72
N MET A 70 -12.89 4.71 -17.85
CA MET A 70 -11.56 4.62 -17.26
C MET A 70 -10.48 4.41 -18.33
N ALA A 71 -10.71 3.49 -19.28
CA ALA A 71 -9.73 3.20 -20.32
C ALA A 71 -9.47 4.43 -21.22
N ARG A 72 -10.53 5.18 -21.54
CA ARG A 72 -10.43 6.45 -22.28
C ARG A 72 -9.66 7.50 -21.50
N ALA A 73 -9.92 7.64 -20.21
CA ALA A 73 -9.21 8.58 -19.35
C ALA A 73 -7.71 8.25 -19.26
N VAL A 74 -7.36 6.97 -19.07
CA VAL A 74 -5.97 6.49 -19.05
C VAL A 74 -5.30 6.77 -20.40
N ALA A 75 -5.97 6.45 -21.50
CA ALA A 75 -5.48 6.72 -22.85
C ALA A 75 -5.24 8.22 -23.08
N ALA A 76 -6.15 9.10 -22.63
CA ALA A 76 -6.01 10.54 -22.77
C ALA A 76 -4.81 11.09 -21.98
N THR A 77 -4.54 10.54 -20.79
CA THR A 77 -3.38 10.92 -19.97
C THR A 77 -2.06 10.50 -20.63
N MET A 78 -2.00 9.28 -21.18
CA MET A 78 -0.84 8.83 -21.96
C MET A 78 -0.60 9.69 -23.20
N GLU A 79 -1.67 10.10 -23.88
CA GLU A 79 -1.61 10.99 -25.06
C GLU A 79 -1.10 12.39 -24.70
N ALA A 80 -1.56 12.95 -23.59
CA ALA A 80 -1.10 14.24 -23.09
C ALA A 80 0.39 14.19 -22.71
N SER A 81 0.82 13.14 -22.02
CA SER A 81 2.24 12.95 -21.70
C SER A 81 3.11 12.75 -22.94
N GLY A 82 2.63 12.01 -23.95
CA GLY A 82 3.37 11.78 -25.18
C GLY A 82 3.68 13.05 -25.97
N LYS A 83 2.82 14.08 -25.87
CA LYS A 83 3.05 15.41 -26.48
C LYS A 83 4.14 16.22 -25.77
N LEU A 84 4.41 15.90 -24.50
CA LEU A 84 5.42 16.57 -23.66
C LEU A 84 6.78 15.88 -23.73
N MET A 85 6.87 14.69 -24.32
CA MET A 85 8.14 13.99 -24.49
C MET A 85 8.92 14.61 -25.65
N PRO A 86 10.21 14.96 -25.47
CA PRO A 86 11.06 15.33 -26.59
C PRO A 86 11.14 14.16 -27.58
N GLU A 87 11.13 14.46 -28.89
CA GLU A 87 11.39 13.43 -29.89
C GLU A 87 12.75 12.78 -29.60
N PRO A 88 12.84 11.46 -29.47
CA PRO A 88 14.11 10.82 -29.16
C PRO A 88 15.06 11.00 -30.34
N GLU A 89 16.16 11.73 -30.14
CA GLU A 89 17.35 11.55 -30.98
C GLU A 89 17.84 10.10 -30.76
N ILE A 90 17.77 9.32 -31.85
CA ILE A 90 18.38 7.99 -32.01
C ILE A 90 17.64 6.85 -31.32
N PHE A 91 16.55 6.39 -31.94
CA PHE A 91 16.25 4.95 -32.04
C PHE A 91 15.77 4.66 -33.47
N GLU A 92 16.61 3.96 -34.24
CA GLU A 92 16.23 3.43 -35.54
C GLU A 92 14.98 2.57 -35.38
N THR A 93 13.92 3.02 -36.04
CA THR A 93 12.62 2.38 -36.13
C THR A 93 12.77 1.01 -36.78
N ARG A 94 12.92 -0.04 -35.97
CA ARG A 94 12.52 -1.39 -36.40
C ARG A 94 11.02 -1.33 -36.69
N LYS A 95 10.68 -1.24 -37.98
CA LYS A 95 9.33 -1.31 -38.53
C LYS A 95 8.58 -2.50 -37.91
N ARG A 96 7.68 -2.19 -36.97
CA ARG A 96 6.67 -3.11 -36.46
C ARG A 96 5.77 -3.52 -37.64
N PRO A 97 5.52 -4.82 -37.90
CA PRO A 97 4.51 -5.21 -38.87
C PRO A 97 3.14 -4.97 -38.24
N ALA A 98 2.56 -3.80 -38.48
CA ALA A 98 1.14 -3.57 -38.24
C ALA A 98 0.34 -4.53 -39.13
N ARG A 99 -0.43 -5.43 -38.52
CA ARG A 99 -1.43 -6.24 -39.21
C ARG A 99 -2.45 -5.27 -39.81
N ARG A 100 -2.54 -5.24 -41.14
CA ARG A 100 -3.49 -4.39 -41.88
C ARG A 100 -4.92 -4.73 -41.47
N LEU A 101 -5.58 -3.80 -40.77
CA LEU A 101 -7.00 -3.55 -40.99
C LEU A 101 -7.09 -2.80 -42.33
N GLN A 102 -7.83 -3.36 -43.28
CA GLN A 102 -8.04 -2.75 -44.59
C GLN A 102 -8.93 -1.53 -44.41
N ASP A 103 -8.47 -0.35 -44.86
CA ASP A 103 -9.34 0.72 -45.35
C ASP A 103 -8.57 1.56 -46.37
N GLY A 104 -9.26 1.93 -47.45
CA GLY A 104 -8.73 2.61 -48.61
C GLY A 104 -8.75 4.15 -48.52
N ALA A 105 -8.01 4.74 -49.47
CA ALA A 105 -8.09 6.10 -49.99
C ALA A 105 -7.49 7.27 -49.17
N SER A 106 -6.21 7.55 -49.49
CA SER A 106 -5.61 8.82 -49.98
C SER A 106 -5.93 10.19 -49.35
N ALA A 107 -4.84 10.89 -48.98
CA ALA A 107 -4.48 12.32 -49.15
C ALA A 107 -3.90 12.86 -47.83
N GLY A 108 -2.85 13.69 -47.75
CA GLY A 108 -1.91 14.33 -48.68
C GLY A 108 -0.80 14.91 -47.78
N ARG A 109 0.43 14.98 -48.30
CA ARG A 109 1.57 15.63 -47.63
C ARG A 109 1.39 17.14 -47.72
N ASP A 110 1.85 17.87 -46.70
CA ASP A 110 2.66 19.09 -46.89
C ASP A 110 3.44 19.48 -45.62
N ASP A 111 4.76 19.51 -45.82
CA ASP A 111 5.80 20.44 -45.39
C ASP A 111 6.06 20.84 -43.93
N ALA A 112 7.32 20.61 -43.59
CA ALA A 112 8.08 21.04 -42.43
C ALA A 112 8.71 22.44 -42.63
N ARG A 113 8.96 23.14 -41.51
CA ARG A 113 10.01 24.18 -41.21
C ARG A 113 9.60 24.89 -39.91
N ALA A 114 10.43 25.31 -38.96
CA ALA A 114 11.86 25.23 -38.65
C ALA A 114 12.05 25.90 -37.25
N ALA A 115 13.15 25.57 -36.55
CA ALA A 115 13.80 26.32 -35.44
C ALA A 115 13.08 26.37 -34.07
N SER A 116 13.71 26.40 -32.89
CA SER A 116 15.12 26.49 -32.45
C SER A 116 15.18 26.21 -30.93
N SER A 117 16.36 25.76 -30.47
CA SER A 117 16.89 25.76 -29.10
C SER A 117 16.30 26.74 -28.08
N GLY A 118 16.00 26.26 -26.86
CA GLY A 118 15.69 27.10 -25.70
C GLY A 118 15.90 26.35 -24.38
N ASP A 119 16.70 26.96 -23.49
CA ASP A 119 16.99 26.57 -22.10
C ASP A 119 15.76 26.08 -21.32
N ALA A 120 15.91 24.94 -20.64
CA ALA A 120 14.95 24.46 -19.64
C ALA A 120 15.26 25.11 -18.28
N SER A 121 14.59 26.23 -17.99
CA SER A 121 14.52 26.79 -16.64
C SER A 121 13.60 25.94 -15.75
N ALA A 122 14.00 25.78 -14.49
CA ALA A 122 13.43 24.85 -13.50
C ALA A 122 12.07 25.26 -12.88
N ASP A 123 11.22 25.98 -13.61
CA ASP A 123 9.96 26.56 -13.07
C ASP A 123 8.68 26.14 -13.84
N SER A 124 8.69 24.98 -14.51
CA SER A 124 7.45 24.45 -15.09
C SER A 124 6.59 23.81 -13.99
N ALA A 125 5.72 24.62 -13.38
CA ALA A 125 4.61 24.10 -12.57
C ALA A 125 3.89 22.98 -13.35
N ASP A 126 3.80 21.79 -12.73
CA ASP A 126 3.09 20.63 -13.26
C ASP A 126 1.70 21.06 -13.75
N SER A 127 1.49 21.07 -15.08
CA SER A 127 0.20 21.48 -15.66
C SER A 127 -0.96 20.56 -15.23
N GLY A 128 -0.62 19.42 -14.61
CA GLY A 128 -1.52 18.38 -14.14
C GLY A 128 -2.06 17.51 -15.26
N ASP A 129 -1.68 17.77 -16.51
CA ASP A 129 -2.26 17.11 -17.69
C ASP A 129 -1.70 15.69 -17.90
N ASN A 130 -0.53 15.37 -17.34
CA ASN A 130 0.06 14.04 -17.40
C ASN A 130 -0.37 13.12 -16.23
N THR A 131 -1.30 13.58 -15.38
CA THR A 131 -1.68 12.89 -14.15
C THR A 131 -3.16 12.60 -14.13
N LEU A 132 -3.54 11.42 -13.64
CA LEU A 132 -4.92 11.00 -13.51
C LEU A 132 -5.14 10.30 -12.17
N ILE A 133 -6.16 10.74 -11.43
CA ILE A 133 -6.61 10.12 -10.18
C ILE A 133 -8.01 9.54 -10.40
N VAL A 134 -8.15 8.22 -10.33
CA VAL A 134 -9.42 7.52 -10.59
C VAL A 134 -9.84 6.70 -9.38
N GLU A 135 -10.93 7.08 -8.73
CA GLU A 135 -11.66 6.16 -7.84
C GLU A 135 -12.58 5.31 -8.69
N ALA A 136 -12.32 4.01 -8.80
CA ALA A 136 -13.17 3.10 -9.54
C ALA A 136 -13.67 1.98 -8.63
N GLY A 137 -14.99 1.91 -8.46
CA GLY A 137 -15.64 0.96 -7.55
C GLY A 137 -15.27 -0.49 -7.83
N THR A 138 -15.45 -1.37 -6.83
CA THR A 138 -15.27 -2.82 -7.03
C THR A 138 -16.09 -3.31 -8.22
N GLY A 139 -15.55 -4.24 -9.01
CA GLY A 139 -16.25 -4.79 -10.17
C GLY A 139 -16.27 -3.92 -11.42
N THR A 140 -15.74 -2.69 -11.38
CA THR A 140 -15.66 -1.83 -12.59
C THR A 140 -14.73 -2.35 -13.69
N GLY A 141 -13.85 -3.33 -13.39
CA GLY A 141 -12.89 -3.85 -14.36
C GLY A 141 -11.63 -2.97 -14.52
N LYS A 142 -11.25 -2.25 -13.45
CA LYS A 142 -10.07 -1.36 -13.34
C LYS A 142 -8.82 -1.90 -14.01
N THR A 143 -8.47 -3.14 -13.65
CA THR A 143 -7.25 -3.81 -14.11
C THR A 143 -7.18 -3.83 -15.63
N TYR A 144 -8.25 -4.24 -16.29
CA TYR A 144 -8.27 -4.31 -17.76
C TYR A 144 -8.33 -2.91 -18.38
N ALA A 145 -9.05 -1.99 -17.73
CA ALA A 145 -9.18 -0.61 -18.20
C ALA A 145 -7.84 0.12 -18.26
N TYR A 146 -6.90 -0.14 -17.33
CA TYR A 146 -5.55 0.43 -17.42
C TYR A 146 -4.57 -0.45 -18.22
N LEU A 147 -4.72 -1.78 -18.23
CA LEU A 147 -3.79 -2.68 -18.94
C LEU A 147 -3.91 -2.56 -20.46
N VAL A 148 -5.12 -2.45 -21.01
CA VAL A 148 -5.33 -2.32 -22.46
C VAL A 148 -4.58 -1.11 -23.04
N PRO A 149 -4.83 0.14 -22.58
CA PRO A 149 -4.09 1.29 -23.08
C PRO A 149 -2.58 1.19 -22.79
N ALA A 150 -2.19 0.61 -21.65
CA ALA A 150 -0.78 0.40 -21.30
C ALA A 150 -0.05 -0.51 -22.31
N MET A 151 -0.65 -1.63 -22.69
CA MET A 151 -0.06 -2.57 -23.65
C MET A 151 -0.07 -2.05 -25.08
N LEU A 152 -1.06 -1.23 -25.45
CA LEU A 152 -1.18 -0.69 -26.80
C LEU A 152 -0.32 0.55 -27.04
N TRP A 153 -0.26 1.45 -26.06
CA TRP A 153 0.29 2.81 -26.24
C TRP A 153 1.18 3.29 -25.08
N GLY A 154 1.33 2.51 -24.01
CA GLY A 154 2.00 2.96 -22.79
C GLY A 154 3.53 3.10 -22.87
N GLY A 155 4.16 2.67 -23.96
CA GLY A 155 5.61 2.62 -24.09
C GLY A 155 6.20 1.60 -23.11
N LYS A 156 7.28 1.96 -22.40
CA LYS A 156 7.69 1.22 -21.21
C LYS A 156 6.76 1.57 -20.04
N VAL A 157 6.15 0.56 -19.44
CA VAL A 157 5.14 0.70 -18.39
C VAL A 157 5.63 0.04 -17.10
N ILE A 158 5.45 0.74 -15.98
CA ILE A 158 5.54 0.15 -14.64
C ILE A 158 4.15 0.13 -14.03
N VAL A 159 3.69 -1.06 -13.61
CA VAL A 159 2.49 -1.23 -12.79
C VAL A 159 2.93 -1.57 -11.37
N SER A 160 2.64 -0.67 -10.44
CA SER A 160 2.95 -0.80 -9.03
C SER A 160 1.67 -1.10 -8.26
N THR A 161 1.68 -2.18 -7.46
CA THR A 161 0.51 -2.64 -6.69
C THR A 161 0.78 -2.57 -5.19
N GLY A 162 -0.30 -2.53 -4.40
CA GLY A 162 -0.21 -2.45 -2.94
C GLY A 162 0.41 -3.67 -2.24
N THR A 163 0.09 -4.90 -2.69
CA THR A 163 0.52 -6.13 -2.01
C THR A 163 1.10 -7.17 -2.97
N LYS A 164 1.97 -8.05 -2.46
CA LYS A 164 2.57 -9.15 -3.24
C LYS A 164 1.50 -10.10 -3.83
N HIS A 165 0.43 -10.36 -3.08
CA HIS A 165 -0.68 -11.18 -3.56
C HIS A 165 -1.39 -10.55 -4.77
N LEU A 166 -1.61 -9.23 -4.75
CA LEU A 166 -2.17 -8.52 -5.90
C LEU A 166 -1.19 -8.49 -7.08
N GLN A 167 0.10 -8.33 -6.80
CA GLN A 167 1.17 -8.43 -7.80
C GLN A 167 1.17 -9.81 -8.49
N ASP A 168 1.09 -10.90 -7.73
CA ASP A 168 1.04 -12.26 -8.27
C ASP A 168 -0.24 -12.52 -9.07
N GLN A 169 -1.41 -12.07 -8.58
CA GLN A 169 -2.67 -12.16 -9.33
C GLN A 169 -2.60 -11.41 -10.67
N LEU A 170 -2.07 -10.18 -10.64
CA LEU A 170 -1.94 -9.34 -11.83
C LEU A 170 -1.02 -10.01 -12.86
N PHE A 171 0.12 -10.55 -12.43
CA PHE A 171 1.12 -11.15 -13.31
C PHE A 171 0.72 -12.53 -13.85
N GLN A 172 0.12 -13.39 -13.01
CA GLN A 172 -0.19 -14.78 -13.38
C GLN A 172 -1.53 -14.92 -14.10
N ARG A 173 -2.51 -14.02 -13.85
CA ARG A 173 -3.86 -14.15 -14.40
C ARG A 173 -4.25 -12.97 -15.28
N ASP A 174 -4.28 -11.76 -14.72
CA ASP A 174 -4.95 -10.64 -15.38
C ASP A 174 -4.17 -10.12 -16.60
N ILE A 175 -2.84 -10.00 -16.51
CA ILE A 175 -1.96 -9.62 -17.64
C ILE A 175 -1.98 -10.66 -18.78
N PRO A 176 -1.75 -11.97 -18.54
CA PRO A 176 -1.84 -12.97 -19.59
C PRO A 176 -3.20 -12.94 -20.29
N THR A 177 -4.29 -12.85 -19.53
CA THR A 177 -5.65 -12.81 -20.09
C THR A 177 -5.85 -11.63 -21.05
N VAL A 178 -5.42 -10.43 -20.66
CA VAL A 178 -5.52 -9.24 -21.53
C VAL A 178 -4.58 -9.33 -22.73
N ARG A 179 -3.32 -9.75 -22.52
CA ARG A 179 -2.32 -9.85 -23.58
C ARG A 179 -2.74 -10.86 -24.65
N ASP A 180 -3.23 -12.02 -24.24
CA ASP A 180 -3.62 -13.10 -25.14
C ASP A 180 -4.90 -12.72 -25.91
N ALA A 181 -5.86 -12.04 -25.25
CA ALA A 181 -7.05 -11.50 -25.91
C ALA A 181 -6.70 -10.41 -26.95
N LEU A 182 -5.75 -9.52 -26.63
CA LEU A 182 -5.27 -8.47 -27.55
C LEU A 182 -4.35 -9.01 -28.65
N ALA A 183 -3.76 -10.19 -28.48
CA ALA A 183 -2.74 -10.79 -29.35
C ALA A 183 -1.56 -9.85 -29.63
N VAL A 184 -1.08 -9.14 -28.60
CA VAL A 184 0.02 -8.16 -28.69
C VAL A 184 1.36 -8.76 -28.23
N PRO A 185 2.48 -8.44 -28.91
CA PRO A 185 3.79 -8.98 -28.57
C PRO A 185 4.47 -8.17 -27.44
N VAL A 186 3.76 -7.97 -26.33
CA VAL A 186 4.26 -7.21 -25.16
C VAL A 186 5.04 -8.14 -24.25
N THR A 187 6.30 -7.82 -23.99
CA THR A 187 7.14 -8.53 -23.01
C THR A 187 6.81 -8.06 -21.61
N VAL A 188 6.67 -9.01 -20.67
CA VAL A 188 6.25 -8.71 -19.29
C VAL A 188 7.23 -9.35 -18.32
N ALA A 189 7.62 -8.62 -17.29
CA ALA A 189 8.41 -9.13 -16.17
C ALA A 189 7.79 -8.74 -14.83
N MET A 190 8.07 -9.54 -13.79
CA MET A 190 7.72 -9.25 -12.41
C MET A 190 8.99 -9.09 -11.59
N LEU A 191 9.07 -8.04 -10.78
CA LEU A 191 10.20 -7.82 -9.90
C LEU A 191 9.73 -7.70 -8.44
N LYS A 192 10.32 -8.53 -7.57
CA LYS A 192 10.09 -8.54 -6.12
C LYS A 192 11.34 -8.08 -5.37
N GLY A 193 11.22 -7.86 -4.06
CA GLY A 193 12.38 -7.63 -3.20
C GLY A 193 13.29 -8.86 -3.08
N ARG A 194 14.59 -8.65 -2.84
CA ARG A 194 15.62 -9.71 -2.78
C ARG A 194 15.27 -10.89 -1.87
N ALA A 195 14.69 -10.63 -0.70
CA ALA A 195 14.29 -11.66 0.27
C ALA A 195 13.15 -12.59 -0.19
N ASN A 196 12.64 -12.40 -1.42
CA ASN A 196 11.67 -13.30 -2.06
C ASN A 196 12.34 -14.27 -3.03
N TYR A 197 13.64 -14.11 -3.30
CA TYR A 197 14.39 -14.99 -4.18
C TYR A 197 15.38 -15.83 -3.38
N LEU A 198 15.51 -17.10 -3.75
CA LEU A 198 16.58 -17.95 -3.26
C LEU A 198 17.96 -17.35 -3.56
N CYS A 199 18.87 -17.50 -2.60
CA CYS A 199 20.27 -17.17 -2.80
C CYS A 199 21.10 -18.46 -2.81
N HIS A 200 21.71 -18.78 -3.95
CA HIS A 200 22.56 -19.98 -4.08
C HIS A 200 23.68 -20.03 -3.03
N TYR A 201 24.30 -18.89 -2.73
CA TYR A 201 25.35 -18.79 -1.73
C TYR A 201 24.86 -19.16 -0.32
N TYR A 202 23.78 -18.52 0.14
CA TYR A 202 23.21 -18.79 1.47
C TYR A 202 22.58 -20.19 1.57
N LEU A 203 21.95 -20.68 0.50
CA LEU A 203 21.44 -22.05 0.43
C LEU A 203 22.56 -23.07 0.62
N GLN A 204 23.68 -22.91 -0.09
CA GLN A 204 24.84 -23.78 0.04
C GLN A 204 25.45 -23.69 1.46
N ARG A 205 25.70 -22.49 1.96
CA ARG A 205 26.22 -22.25 3.32
C ARG A 205 25.35 -22.91 4.40
N THR A 206 24.03 -22.81 4.28
CA THR A 206 23.09 -23.39 5.24
C THR A 206 23.04 -24.91 5.13
N ALA A 207 23.13 -25.46 3.92
CA ALA A 207 23.25 -26.90 3.70
C ALA A 207 24.54 -27.48 4.29
N ASP A 208 25.67 -26.78 4.13
CA ASP A 208 26.98 -27.23 4.61
C ASP A 208 27.12 -27.15 6.14
N ASN A 209 26.53 -26.12 6.76
CA ASN A 209 26.64 -25.89 8.21
C ASN A 209 25.70 -26.77 9.06
N GLY A 210 24.61 -27.29 8.49
CA GLY A 210 23.72 -28.30 9.11
C GLY A 210 23.02 -27.93 10.42
N ARG A 211 23.10 -26.68 10.89
CA ARG A 211 22.49 -26.22 12.15
C ARG A 211 21.16 -25.52 11.88
N LEU A 212 20.07 -26.24 12.08
CA LEU A 212 18.71 -25.71 11.96
C LEU A 212 17.98 -25.74 13.31
N PRO A 213 17.03 -24.81 13.56
CA PRO A 213 16.32 -24.72 14.83
C PRO A 213 15.47 -25.96 15.15
N SER A 214 14.95 -26.64 14.13
CA SER A 214 14.07 -27.79 14.30
C SER A 214 14.27 -28.88 13.23
N ARG A 215 13.77 -30.08 13.52
CA ARG A 215 13.69 -31.18 12.54
C ARG A 215 12.79 -30.82 11.36
N GLN A 216 11.74 -30.03 11.60
CA GLN A 216 10.84 -29.59 10.54
C GLN A 216 11.56 -28.66 9.56
N ASP A 217 12.38 -27.72 10.06
CA ASP A 217 13.18 -26.84 9.21
C ASP A 217 14.19 -27.63 8.37
N THR A 218 14.67 -28.78 8.87
CA THR A 218 15.54 -29.69 8.11
C THR A 218 14.80 -30.31 6.93
N ALA A 219 13.54 -30.71 7.11
CA ALA A 219 12.71 -31.19 6.01
C ALA A 219 12.44 -30.07 4.99
N TYR A 220 12.10 -28.86 5.46
CA TYR A 220 11.91 -27.70 4.58
C TYR A 220 13.16 -27.33 3.79
N LEU A 221 14.35 -27.39 4.41
CA LEU A 221 15.61 -27.16 3.70
C LEU A 221 15.79 -28.17 2.56
N GLN A 222 15.46 -29.44 2.77
CA GLN A 222 15.55 -30.44 1.69
C GLN A 222 14.57 -30.18 0.56
N ASP A 223 13.35 -29.73 0.86
CA ASP A 223 12.39 -29.31 -0.16
C ASP A 223 12.92 -28.10 -0.94
N ILE A 224 13.52 -27.12 -0.26
CA ILE A 224 14.14 -25.95 -0.88
C ILE A 224 15.32 -26.34 -1.79
N ILE A 225 16.18 -27.26 -1.36
CA ILE A 225 17.29 -27.77 -2.18
C ILE A 225 16.78 -28.46 -3.45
N ARG A 226 15.69 -29.23 -3.34
CA ARG A 226 15.04 -29.86 -4.52
C ARG A 226 14.43 -28.80 -5.44
N PHE A 227 13.74 -27.82 -4.86
CA PHE A 227 13.11 -26.70 -5.58
C PHE A 227 14.14 -25.85 -6.34
N ALA A 228 15.28 -25.53 -5.72
CA ALA A 228 16.35 -24.74 -6.33
C ALA A 228 16.93 -25.34 -7.63
N LYS A 229 16.78 -26.66 -7.83
CA LYS A 229 17.23 -27.37 -9.04
C LYS A 229 16.22 -27.32 -10.19
N ILE A 230 14.94 -27.02 -9.91
CA ILE A 230 13.85 -27.07 -10.89
C ILE A 230 13.24 -25.70 -11.20
N THR A 231 13.32 -24.74 -10.27
CA THR A 231 12.80 -23.39 -10.48
C THR A 231 13.64 -22.62 -11.49
N LYS A 232 12.96 -21.81 -12.31
CA LYS A 232 13.60 -20.87 -13.24
C LYS A 232 13.73 -19.47 -12.65
N SER A 233 12.84 -19.11 -11.72
CA SER A 233 12.77 -17.76 -11.15
C SER A 233 13.46 -17.66 -9.79
N GLY A 234 13.54 -18.77 -9.04
CA GLY A 234 13.98 -18.78 -7.65
C GLY A 234 13.01 -18.12 -6.68
N ASP A 235 11.80 -17.77 -7.11
CA ASP A 235 10.78 -17.13 -6.28
C ASP A 235 10.22 -18.12 -5.26
N LYS A 236 10.36 -17.78 -3.97
CA LYS A 236 9.89 -18.64 -2.88
C LYS A 236 8.38 -18.86 -2.89
N ALA A 237 7.59 -17.96 -3.49
CA ALA A 237 6.14 -18.10 -3.60
C ALA A 237 5.72 -19.32 -4.45
N GLU A 238 6.61 -19.85 -5.30
CA GLU A 238 6.37 -21.07 -6.08
C GLU A 238 6.42 -22.35 -5.21
N LEU A 239 7.03 -22.28 -4.01
CA LEU A 239 7.21 -23.44 -3.13
C LEU A 239 6.16 -23.48 -2.02
N ALA A 240 4.93 -23.85 -2.37
CA ALA A 240 3.81 -23.92 -1.43
C ALA A 240 3.98 -24.93 -0.28
N SER A 241 4.89 -25.91 -0.42
CA SER A 241 5.14 -26.91 0.64
C SER A 241 5.87 -26.36 1.85
N VAL A 242 6.54 -25.20 1.71
CA VAL A 242 7.26 -24.55 2.80
C VAL A 242 6.52 -23.27 3.18
N PRO A 243 6.01 -23.15 4.41
CA PRO A 243 5.33 -21.93 4.86
C PRO A 243 6.24 -20.70 4.70
N GLU A 244 5.71 -19.59 4.18
CA GLU A 244 6.47 -18.35 3.97
C GLU A 244 7.04 -17.76 5.28
N THR A 245 6.43 -18.10 6.41
CA THR A 245 6.84 -17.70 7.77
C THR A 245 7.94 -18.57 8.36
N SER A 246 8.35 -19.65 7.69
CA SER A 246 9.38 -20.55 8.23
C SER A 246 10.72 -19.80 8.40
N PRO A 247 11.39 -19.97 9.56
CA PRO A 247 12.70 -19.38 9.80
C PRO A 247 13.78 -19.83 8.80
N VAL A 248 13.60 -20.97 8.12
CA VAL A 248 14.55 -21.45 7.12
C VAL A 248 14.75 -20.44 5.98
N TRP A 249 13.73 -19.65 5.63
CA TRP A 249 13.80 -18.68 4.54
C TRP A 249 14.84 -17.59 4.78
N SER A 250 15.00 -17.10 6.01
CA SER A 250 16.02 -16.08 6.31
C SER A 250 17.44 -16.62 6.19
N MET A 251 17.62 -17.94 6.27
CA MET A 251 18.91 -18.62 6.15
C MET A 251 19.30 -18.96 4.71
N VAL A 252 18.34 -18.98 3.78
CA VAL A 252 18.57 -19.37 2.36
C VAL A 252 18.30 -18.23 1.37
N THR A 253 17.90 -17.06 1.86
CA THR A 253 17.75 -15.83 1.07
C THR A 253 18.80 -14.80 1.50
N SER A 254 18.82 -13.64 0.85
CA SER A 254 19.74 -12.55 1.18
C SER A 254 18.99 -11.23 1.35
N THR A 255 19.57 -10.32 2.13
CA THR A 255 19.14 -8.94 2.32
C THR A 255 20.04 -8.00 1.51
N ARG A 256 19.74 -6.69 1.54
CA ARG A 256 20.63 -5.69 0.94
C ARG A 256 22.00 -5.71 1.63
N ASP A 257 21.98 -5.84 2.95
CA ASP A 257 23.15 -5.59 3.79
C ASP A 257 24.09 -6.80 3.89
N ASN A 258 23.61 -8.01 3.56
CA ASN A 258 24.40 -9.25 3.64
C ASN A 258 24.73 -9.87 2.27
N CYS A 259 24.38 -9.21 1.16
CA CYS A 259 24.62 -9.71 -0.19
C CYS A 259 26.02 -9.34 -0.68
N LEU A 260 26.78 -10.32 -1.17
CA LEU A 260 28.12 -10.15 -1.74
C LEU A 260 28.17 -9.40 -3.10
N GLY A 261 27.06 -8.83 -3.55
CA GLY A 261 27.04 -8.00 -4.77
C GLY A 261 27.59 -8.69 -6.03
N GLN A 262 28.46 -7.99 -6.76
CA GLN A 262 29.09 -8.46 -8.00
C GLN A 262 30.19 -9.50 -7.74
N GLU A 263 30.74 -9.55 -6.53
CA GLU A 263 31.83 -10.46 -6.14
C GLU A 263 31.31 -11.84 -5.73
N CYS A 264 29.98 -12.00 -5.67
CA CYS A 264 29.32 -13.28 -5.36
C CYS A 264 29.76 -14.39 -6.35
N PRO A 265 30.22 -15.56 -5.87
CA PRO A 265 30.59 -16.70 -6.72
C PRO A 265 29.46 -17.18 -7.63
N HIS A 266 28.21 -16.97 -7.21
CA HIS A 266 26.99 -17.36 -7.90
C HIS A 266 26.32 -16.20 -8.67
N TYR A 267 27.04 -15.10 -8.96
CA TYR A 267 26.45 -13.90 -9.58
C TYR A 267 25.75 -14.17 -10.92
N LYS A 268 26.35 -15.02 -11.78
CA LYS A 268 25.82 -15.33 -13.12
C LYS A 268 24.44 -16.01 -13.08
N ASP A 269 24.30 -16.94 -12.14
CA ASP A 269 23.09 -17.75 -11.94
C ASP A 269 22.16 -17.14 -10.87
N CYS A 270 22.48 -15.95 -10.37
CA CYS A 270 21.70 -15.29 -9.33
C CYS A 270 20.32 -14.89 -9.84
N PHE A 271 19.28 -15.53 -9.29
CA PHE A 271 17.87 -15.26 -9.58
C PHE A 271 17.49 -13.78 -9.51
N VAL A 272 18.00 -13.06 -8.51
CA VAL A 272 17.75 -11.62 -8.35
C VAL A 272 18.32 -10.81 -9.52
N MET A 273 19.50 -11.17 -10.01
CA MET A 273 20.15 -10.48 -11.13
C MET A 273 19.53 -10.88 -12.47
N GLN A 274 19.02 -12.10 -12.60
CA GLN A 274 18.23 -12.51 -13.76
C GLN A 274 16.90 -11.74 -13.80
N ALA A 275 16.14 -11.73 -12.71
CA ALA A 275 14.88 -10.98 -12.61
C ALA A 275 15.04 -9.48 -12.88
N ARG A 276 16.13 -8.85 -12.39
CA ARG A 276 16.46 -7.45 -12.70
C ARG A 276 16.73 -7.23 -14.19
N ARG A 277 17.51 -8.12 -14.83
CA ARG A 277 17.80 -8.01 -16.27
C ARG A 277 16.53 -8.18 -17.11
N GLU A 278 15.66 -9.12 -16.75
CA GLU A 278 14.36 -9.31 -17.39
C GLU A 278 13.47 -8.08 -17.23
N ALA A 279 13.39 -7.50 -16.01
CA ALA A 279 12.63 -6.28 -15.75
C ALA A 279 13.15 -5.08 -16.56
N GLN A 280 14.47 -4.94 -16.69
CA GLN A 280 15.07 -3.87 -17.49
C GLN A 280 14.75 -3.99 -18.99
N GLN A 281 14.61 -5.22 -19.50
CA GLN A 281 14.32 -5.48 -20.90
C GLN A 281 12.82 -5.44 -21.23
N ALA A 282 11.95 -5.77 -20.28
CA ALA A 282 10.51 -5.86 -20.49
C ALA A 282 9.86 -4.53 -20.89
N ASP A 283 8.76 -4.63 -21.64
CA ASP A 283 7.88 -3.51 -22.00
C ASP A 283 6.96 -3.14 -20.83
N LEU A 284 6.50 -4.14 -20.07
CA LEU A 284 5.66 -3.96 -18.89
C LEU A 284 6.30 -4.64 -17.67
N VAL A 285 6.57 -3.89 -16.62
CA VAL A 285 7.12 -4.41 -15.36
C VAL A 285 6.09 -4.29 -14.24
N VAL A 286 5.83 -5.40 -13.56
CA VAL A 286 4.98 -5.42 -12.37
C VAL A 286 5.83 -5.41 -11.11
N VAL A 287 5.59 -4.43 -10.25
CA VAL A 287 6.26 -4.25 -8.95
C VAL A 287 5.22 -4.02 -7.84
N ASN A 288 5.68 -4.02 -6.59
CA ASN A 288 4.90 -3.48 -5.49
C ASN A 288 5.30 -2.02 -5.21
N HIS A 289 4.46 -1.28 -4.47
CA HIS A 289 4.72 0.10 -4.07
C HIS A 289 6.06 0.25 -3.34
N HIS A 290 6.40 -0.74 -2.52
CA HIS A 290 7.64 -0.75 -1.75
C HIS A 290 8.88 -0.72 -2.65
N LEU A 291 8.93 -1.59 -3.65
CA LEU A 291 10.06 -1.65 -4.58
C LEU A 291 10.15 -0.40 -5.47
N PHE A 292 9.00 0.19 -5.81
CA PHE A 292 8.96 1.45 -6.54
C PHE A 292 9.60 2.61 -5.75
N PHE A 293 9.23 2.77 -4.47
CA PHE A 293 9.85 3.81 -3.63
C PHE A 293 11.31 3.50 -3.31
N ALA A 294 11.69 2.23 -3.16
CA ALA A 294 13.09 1.84 -3.01
C ALA A 294 13.94 2.25 -4.23
N ASP A 295 13.41 2.11 -5.46
CA ASP A 295 14.08 2.56 -6.68
C ASP A 295 14.23 4.09 -6.73
N ILE A 296 13.20 4.83 -6.32
CA ILE A 296 13.26 6.30 -6.19
C ILE A 296 14.38 6.73 -5.24
N MET A 297 14.51 6.09 -4.08
CA MET A 297 15.55 6.43 -3.11
C MET A 297 16.95 6.13 -3.63
N LEU A 298 17.12 4.99 -4.31
CA LEU A 298 18.41 4.66 -4.92
C LEU A 298 18.84 5.66 -5.98
N ARG A 299 17.89 6.17 -6.80
CA ARG A 299 18.15 7.21 -7.80
C ARG A 299 18.61 8.52 -7.17
N ASP A 300 17.99 8.94 -6.07
CA ASP A 300 18.35 10.20 -5.38
C ASP A 300 19.77 10.12 -4.79
N THR A 301 20.20 8.93 -4.35
CA THR A 301 21.59 8.67 -3.88
C THR A 301 22.62 8.44 -5.00
N GLY A 302 22.21 8.51 -6.28
CA GLY A 302 23.10 8.29 -7.43
C GLY A 302 23.52 6.83 -7.65
N MET A 303 22.84 5.87 -7.02
CA MET A 303 23.10 4.43 -7.16
C MET A 303 22.40 3.82 -8.39
N ALA A 304 22.79 2.60 -8.77
CA ALA A 304 22.23 1.90 -9.93
C ALA A 304 20.71 1.67 -9.83
N GLU A 305 20.01 2.04 -10.90
CA GLU A 305 18.55 1.89 -11.02
C GLU A 305 18.12 0.41 -10.99
N LEU A 306 17.07 0.11 -10.22
CA LEU A 306 16.44 -1.21 -10.17
C LEU A 306 15.43 -1.37 -11.30
N LEU A 307 14.64 -0.32 -11.54
CA LEU A 307 13.53 -0.30 -12.49
C LEU A 307 13.93 0.39 -13.79
N PRO A 308 13.34 0.01 -14.94
CA PRO A 308 13.60 0.70 -16.19
C PRO A 308 13.03 2.12 -16.16
N SER A 309 13.63 3.01 -16.95
CA SER A 309 12.98 4.27 -17.32
C SER A 309 11.67 3.99 -18.06
N ALA A 310 10.55 4.51 -17.53
CA ALA A 310 9.21 4.21 -18.01
C ALA A 310 8.48 5.47 -18.46
N ASN A 311 7.73 5.35 -19.57
CA ASN A 311 6.87 6.40 -20.11
C ASN A 311 5.55 6.51 -19.33
N THR A 312 5.12 5.42 -18.70
CA THR A 312 3.86 5.35 -17.94
C THR A 312 4.09 4.65 -16.60
N ILE A 313 3.64 5.27 -15.52
CA ILE A 313 3.56 4.68 -14.18
C ILE A 313 2.09 4.53 -13.78
N ILE A 314 1.68 3.33 -13.43
CA ILE A 314 0.34 3.00 -12.96
C ILE A 314 0.46 2.51 -11.52
N PHE A 315 -0.20 3.20 -10.60
CA PHE A 315 -0.37 2.77 -9.22
C PHE A 315 -1.78 2.20 -9.03
N ASP A 316 -1.85 0.88 -8.86
CA ASP A 316 -3.05 0.19 -8.44
C ASP A 316 -3.06 0.03 -6.92
N GLU A 317 -4.24 0.16 -6.31
CA GLU A 317 -4.39 0.37 -4.87
C GLU A 317 -3.64 1.59 -4.31
N ALA A 318 -3.66 2.67 -5.08
CA ALA A 318 -2.96 3.92 -4.78
C ALA A 318 -3.25 4.53 -3.39
N HIS A 319 -4.35 4.16 -2.73
CA HIS A 319 -4.64 4.54 -1.35
C HIS A 319 -3.54 4.18 -0.34
N GLN A 320 -2.72 3.15 -0.62
CA GLN A 320 -1.61 2.73 0.23
C GLN A 320 -0.31 3.54 0.00
N LEU A 321 -0.24 4.35 -1.05
CA LEU A 321 0.98 5.08 -1.41
C LEU A 321 1.44 6.06 -0.33
N PRO A 322 0.58 6.89 0.30
CA PRO A 322 1.05 7.88 1.28
C PRO A 322 1.77 7.21 2.47
N GLU A 323 1.20 6.10 2.97
CA GLU A 323 1.79 5.34 4.06
C GLU A 323 3.07 4.63 3.62
N THR A 324 3.05 3.97 2.46
CA THR A 324 4.25 3.30 1.92
C THR A 324 5.39 4.29 1.71
N ALA A 325 5.11 5.45 1.10
CA ALA A 325 6.07 6.52 0.90
C ALA A 325 6.70 6.97 2.23
N THR A 326 5.88 7.16 3.26
CA THR A 326 6.32 7.60 4.59
C THR A 326 7.38 6.64 5.17
N LEU A 327 7.21 5.33 4.96
CA LEU A 327 8.17 4.32 5.42
C LEU A 327 9.51 4.36 4.69
N PHE A 328 9.51 4.68 3.39
CA PHE A 328 10.75 4.68 2.57
C PHE A 328 11.52 5.98 2.65
N PHE A 329 10.83 7.10 2.82
CA PHE A 329 11.47 8.41 2.99
C PHE A 329 11.84 8.70 4.45
N GLY A 330 11.50 7.78 5.37
CA GLY A 330 11.97 7.81 6.75
C GLY A 330 13.24 6.99 6.95
N GLU A 331 14.01 7.34 7.96
CA GLU A 331 15.17 6.61 8.43
C GLU A 331 14.80 5.76 9.65
N THR A 332 15.46 4.61 9.80
CA THR A 332 15.22 3.72 10.94
C THR A 332 16.52 3.05 11.38
N LEU A 333 16.83 3.18 12.67
CA LEU A 333 17.92 2.50 13.34
C LEU A 333 17.35 1.53 14.38
N SER A 334 17.64 0.24 14.23
CA SER A 334 17.22 -0.80 15.17
C SER A 334 18.39 -1.36 15.97
N THR A 335 18.15 -1.59 17.25
CA THR A 335 19.02 -2.41 18.12
C THR A 335 19.32 -3.79 17.52
N THR A 336 18.43 -4.36 16.71
CA THR A 336 18.68 -5.63 16.00
C THR A 336 19.84 -5.50 15.01
N GLN A 337 19.93 -4.40 14.27
CA GLN A 337 21.01 -4.17 13.29
C GLN A 337 22.37 -4.06 14.00
N LEU A 338 22.40 -3.42 15.18
CA LEU A 338 23.60 -3.33 16.02
C LEU A 338 24.04 -4.71 16.54
N LEU A 339 23.09 -5.53 17.00
CA LEU A 339 23.36 -6.89 17.48
C LEU A 339 23.86 -7.82 16.35
N GLU A 340 23.27 -7.71 15.16
CA GLU A 340 23.71 -8.46 13.97
C GLU A 340 25.12 -8.03 13.55
N LEU A 341 25.39 -6.72 13.48
CA LEU A 341 26.72 -6.20 13.16
C LEU A 341 27.77 -6.66 14.18
N ALA A 342 27.45 -6.60 15.48
CA ALA A 342 28.35 -7.08 16.53
C ALA A 342 28.71 -8.57 16.34
N ARG A 343 27.70 -9.41 16.04
CA ARG A 343 27.90 -10.84 15.81
C ARG A 343 28.72 -11.11 14.56
N ASP A 344 28.36 -10.49 13.45
CA ASP A 344 29.03 -10.67 12.16
C ASP A 344 30.49 -10.23 12.26
N SER A 345 30.76 -9.08 12.89
CA SER A 345 32.12 -8.57 13.10
C SER A 345 32.99 -9.50 13.94
N VAL A 346 32.43 -10.17 14.94
CA VAL A 346 33.16 -11.17 15.74
C VAL A 346 33.48 -12.41 14.89
N VAL A 347 32.50 -12.91 14.13
CA VAL A 347 32.68 -14.10 13.30
C VAL A 347 33.72 -13.85 12.21
N GLU A 348 33.58 -12.76 11.45
CA GLU A 348 34.47 -12.43 10.34
C GLU A 348 35.86 -12.00 10.85
N GLY A 349 35.91 -11.23 11.94
CA GLY A 349 37.16 -10.82 12.58
C GLY A 349 37.98 -12.01 13.09
N LEU A 350 37.35 -13.00 13.74
CA LEU A 350 38.04 -14.21 14.18
C LEU A 350 38.46 -15.13 13.03
N ALA A 351 37.74 -15.13 11.92
CA ALA A 351 38.06 -15.93 10.74
C ALA A 351 39.24 -15.36 9.93
N HIS A 352 39.29 -14.04 9.75
CA HIS A 352 40.18 -13.39 8.79
C HIS A 352 41.24 -12.48 9.43
N ALA A 353 41.07 -12.06 10.67
CA ALA A 353 41.93 -11.07 11.34
C ALA A 353 42.10 -11.35 12.85
N ARG A 354 42.19 -12.63 13.24
CA ARG A 354 42.18 -13.06 14.65
C ARG A 354 43.24 -12.37 15.52
N ASP A 355 44.38 -12.04 14.94
CA ASP A 355 45.56 -11.45 15.59
C ASP A 355 45.49 -9.92 15.71
N ALA A 356 44.55 -9.27 15.01
CA ALA A 356 44.54 -7.81 14.88
C ALA A 356 44.01 -7.10 16.13
N VAL A 357 42.86 -7.54 16.67
CA VAL A 357 42.17 -6.90 17.80
C VAL A 357 41.41 -7.93 18.64
N GLU A 358 40.99 -7.52 19.85
CA GLU A 358 40.11 -8.34 20.71
C GLU A 358 38.65 -8.30 20.21
N TRP A 359 38.35 -8.96 19.08
CA TRP A 359 37.03 -8.93 18.43
C TRP A 359 35.86 -9.24 19.37
N VAL A 360 36.00 -10.27 20.21
CA VAL A 360 34.97 -10.68 21.18
C VAL A 360 34.63 -9.56 22.16
N LYS A 361 35.63 -8.77 22.56
CA LYS A 361 35.45 -7.65 23.49
C LYS A 361 34.76 -6.46 22.82
N LEU A 362 35.13 -6.15 21.58
CA LEU A 362 34.51 -5.07 20.80
C LEU A 362 33.05 -5.41 20.47
N GLY A 363 32.79 -6.59 19.91
CA GLY A 363 31.43 -7.06 19.64
C GLY A 363 30.58 -7.13 20.92
N GLY A 364 31.15 -7.64 22.03
CA GLY A 364 30.48 -7.69 23.32
C GLY A 364 30.24 -6.31 23.97
N ALA A 365 31.00 -5.28 23.61
CA ALA A 365 30.73 -3.91 24.04
C ALA A 365 29.52 -3.34 23.30
N LEU A 366 29.48 -3.46 21.97
CA LEU A 366 28.35 -3.03 21.15
C LEU A 366 27.05 -3.78 21.50
N GLU A 367 27.15 -5.10 21.71
CA GLU A 367 26.01 -5.92 22.12
C GLU A 367 25.43 -5.48 23.47
N ARG A 368 26.28 -5.15 24.45
CA ARG A 368 25.82 -4.61 25.74
C ARG A 368 25.16 -3.26 25.58
N ALA A 369 25.80 -2.32 24.89
CA ALA A 369 25.24 -0.98 24.66
C ALA A 369 23.87 -1.04 23.94
N ALA A 370 23.73 -1.89 22.92
CA ALA A 370 22.46 -2.09 22.22
C ALA A 370 21.36 -2.68 23.12
N ARG A 371 21.70 -3.55 24.08
CA ARG A 371 20.75 -4.08 25.08
C ARG A 371 20.38 -3.04 26.14
N ASP A 372 21.33 -2.19 26.54
CA ASP A 372 21.09 -1.11 27.51
C ASP A 372 20.08 -0.08 26.96
N VAL A 373 20.07 0.17 25.64
CA VAL A 373 19.01 0.96 24.98
C VAL A 373 17.62 0.38 25.25
N ARG A 374 17.46 -0.95 25.24
CA ARG A 374 16.17 -1.57 25.58
C ARG A 374 15.82 -1.44 27.06
N LEU A 375 16.82 -1.52 27.95
CA LEU A 375 16.64 -1.37 29.39
C LEU A 375 16.27 0.07 29.81
N ALA A 376 16.47 1.06 28.94
CA ALA A 376 15.99 2.42 29.16
C ALA A 376 14.45 2.54 29.22
N PHE A 377 13.71 1.49 28.84
CA PHE A 377 12.26 1.46 28.83
C PHE A 377 11.72 0.41 29.83
N ALA A 378 10.85 0.84 30.74
CA ALA A 378 10.29 -0.01 31.79
C ALA A 378 9.15 -0.93 31.30
N ASP A 379 8.49 -0.59 30.20
CA ASP A 379 7.37 -1.37 29.66
C ASP A 379 7.85 -2.58 28.84
N ASP A 380 7.21 -3.73 29.07
CA ASP A 380 7.41 -4.95 28.28
C ASP A 380 6.48 -5.03 27.05
N GLY A 381 5.55 -4.08 26.92
CA GLY A 381 4.62 -3.98 25.81
C GLY A 381 5.19 -3.28 24.57
N ILE A 382 4.45 -3.32 23.46
CA ILE A 382 4.76 -2.49 22.29
C ILE A 382 4.35 -1.05 22.60
N VAL A 383 5.32 -0.13 22.62
CA VAL A 383 5.10 1.29 22.92
C VAL A 383 5.67 2.14 21.78
N ARG A 384 4.90 3.13 21.32
CA ARG A 384 5.34 4.14 20.34
C ARG A 384 5.31 5.50 21.03
N MET A 385 6.41 6.24 20.97
CA MET A 385 6.54 7.54 21.65
C MET A 385 7.24 8.55 20.74
N SER A 386 6.75 9.78 20.69
CA SER A 386 7.49 10.88 20.06
C SER A 386 8.66 11.31 20.93
N LEU A 387 9.67 11.95 20.31
CA LEU A 387 10.80 12.51 21.07
C LEU A 387 10.34 13.47 22.17
N ALA A 388 9.31 14.29 21.89
CA ALA A 388 8.72 15.21 22.85
C ALA A 388 8.08 14.50 24.07
N GLN A 389 7.61 13.26 23.92
CA GLN A 389 7.05 12.47 25.02
C GLN A 389 8.11 11.82 25.91
N LEU A 390 9.32 11.59 25.41
CA LEU A 390 10.44 11.03 26.19
C LEU A 390 11.01 12.06 27.17
N GLY A 391 11.12 13.32 26.71
CA GLY A 391 11.76 14.42 27.45
C GLY A 391 13.28 14.33 27.48
N ASP A 392 13.97 15.46 27.60
CA ASP A 392 15.42 15.58 27.41
C ASP A 392 16.26 14.76 28.42
N GLY A 393 15.70 14.43 29.59
CA GLY A 393 16.38 13.67 30.64
C GLY A 393 16.20 12.14 30.56
N HIS A 394 15.63 11.61 29.48
CA HIS A 394 15.34 10.18 29.38
C HIS A 394 16.63 9.34 29.37
N PRO A 395 16.71 8.20 30.10
CA PRO A 395 17.89 7.32 30.11
C PRO A 395 18.34 6.79 28.74
N LEU A 396 17.45 6.88 27.74
CA LEU A 396 17.74 6.54 26.34
C LEU A 396 18.98 7.27 25.83
N PHE A 397 19.10 8.58 26.07
CA PHE A 397 20.18 9.36 25.47
C PHE A 397 21.56 8.90 25.96
N GLY A 398 21.71 8.64 27.26
CA GLY A 398 22.95 8.08 27.79
C GLY A 398 23.26 6.66 27.28
N ALA A 399 22.21 5.86 26.98
CA ALA A 399 22.40 4.56 26.34
C ALA A 399 22.81 4.69 24.86
N LEU A 400 22.31 5.72 24.15
CA LEU A 400 22.72 6.02 22.78
C LEU A 400 24.17 6.53 22.71
N ASP A 401 24.62 7.34 23.66
CA ASP A 401 26.03 7.75 23.77
C ASP A 401 26.97 6.55 23.93
N ALA A 402 26.54 5.54 24.70
CA ALA A 402 27.28 4.29 24.86
C ALA A 402 27.29 3.45 23.59
N VAL A 403 26.19 3.45 22.81
CA VAL A 403 26.14 2.81 21.49
C VAL A 403 27.08 3.50 20.52
N ASP A 404 27.04 4.82 20.44
CA ASP A 404 27.90 5.64 19.58
C ASP A 404 29.38 5.31 19.83
N SER A 405 29.81 5.40 21.09
CA SER A 405 31.18 5.09 21.51
C SER A 405 31.61 3.65 21.16
N ALA A 406 30.73 2.67 21.39
CA ALA A 406 31.04 1.26 21.11
C ALA A 406 31.06 0.95 19.62
N LEU A 407 30.17 1.57 18.84
CA LEU A 407 30.05 1.41 17.41
C LEU A 407 31.22 2.08 16.68
N ASP A 408 31.64 3.28 17.12
CA ASP A 408 32.83 3.97 16.58
C ASP A 408 34.11 3.17 16.80
N ALA A 409 34.29 2.62 18.01
CA ALA A 409 35.42 1.75 18.32
C ALA A 409 35.45 0.49 17.43
N LEU A 410 34.28 -0.13 17.19
CA LEU A 410 34.16 -1.28 16.31
C LEU A 410 34.43 -0.90 14.85
N SER A 411 33.87 0.22 14.38
CA SER A 411 34.04 0.76 13.03
C SER A 411 35.51 1.03 12.73
N THR A 412 36.23 1.68 13.65
CA THR A 412 37.66 1.95 13.55
C THR A 412 38.48 0.65 13.45
N ALA A 413 38.15 -0.35 14.26
CA ALA A 413 38.82 -1.65 14.20
C ALA A 413 38.56 -2.39 12.87
N LEU A 414 37.34 -2.35 12.36
CA LEU A 414 36.96 -2.93 11.08
C LEU A 414 37.67 -2.23 9.91
N ALA A 415 37.72 -0.89 9.92
CA ALA A 415 38.42 -0.09 8.90
C ALA A 415 39.91 -0.45 8.81
N GLY A 416 40.58 -0.64 9.95
CA GLY A 416 41.98 -1.06 9.98
C GLY A 416 42.24 -2.45 9.39
N GLN A 417 41.21 -3.29 9.23
CA GLN A 417 41.33 -4.67 8.74
C GLN A 417 40.53 -4.94 7.46
N ALA A 418 39.90 -3.92 6.86
CA ALA A 418 39.01 -4.06 5.71
C ALA A 418 39.70 -4.69 4.48
N GLU A 419 41.00 -4.45 4.30
CA GLU A 419 41.78 -5.03 3.19
C GLU A 419 42.04 -6.54 3.35
N ARG A 420 41.89 -7.09 4.56
CA ARG A 420 42.17 -8.51 4.81
C ARG A 420 41.07 -9.43 4.28
N ALA A 421 39.82 -8.97 4.25
CA ALA A 421 38.68 -9.72 3.75
C ALA A 421 37.52 -8.79 3.36
N GLU A 422 36.88 -9.09 2.23
CA GLU A 422 35.70 -8.35 1.76
C GLU A 422 34.55 -8.38 2.79
N SER A 423 34.40 -9.49 3.54
CA SER A 423 33.39 -9.60 4.59
C SER A 423 33.64 -8.64 5.76
N ILE A 424 34.90 -8.34 6.08
CA ILE A 424 35.26 -7.29 7.06
C ILE A 424 34.96 -5.91 6.48
N ALA A 425 35.33 -5.65 5.23
CA ALA A 425 34.98 -4.39 4.55
C ALA A 425 33.46 -4.17 4.46
N ALA A 426 32.67 -5.23 4.32
CA ALA A 426 31.21 -5.16 4.36
C ALA A 426 30.68 -4.80 5.75
N CYS A 427 31.26 -5.37 6.82
CA CYS A 427 30.92 -4.99 8.19
C CYS A 427 31.30 -3.53 8.49
N GLU A 428 32.43 -3.06 7.98
CA GLU A 428 32.89 -1.68 8.12
C GLU A 428 31.91 -0.67 7.51
N ARG A 429 31.48 -0.90 6.27
CA ARG A 429 30.49 -0.04 5.61
C ARG A 429 29.19 0.02 6.41
N ARG A 430 28.71 -1.14 6.89
CA ARG A 430 27.52 -1.22 7.75
C ARG A 430 27.72 -0.46 9.06
N ALA A 431 28.90 -0.52 9.68
CA ALA A 431 29.18 0.20 10.92
C ALA A 431 29.12 1.71 10.71
N ARG A 432 29.70 2.22 9.61
CA ARG A 432 29.64 3.65 9.24
C ARG A 432 28.20 4.10 8.97
N GLU A 433 27.44 3.33 8.19
CA GLU A 433 26.02 3.64 7.92
C GLU A 433 25.19 3.73 9.22
N LEU A 434 25.43 2.85 10.20
CA LEU A 434 24.74 2.90 11.49
C LEU A 434 25.19 4.08 12.37
N LEU A 435 26.45 4.51 12.27
CA LEU A 435 26.93 5.74 12.93
C LEU A 435 26.24 6.98 12.35
N ASP A 436 26.20 7.08 11.02
CA ASP A 436 25.56 8.22 10.33
C ASP A 436 24.07 8.32 10.71
N LEU A 437 23.36 7.18 10.72
CA LEU A 437 21.96 7.12 11.16
C LEU A 437 21.76 7.51 12.64
N LEU A 438 22.67 7.07 13.51
CA LEU A 438 22.60 7.42 14.94
C LEU A 438 22.85 8.92 15.15
N ALA A 439 23.89 9.45 14.51
CA ALA A 439 24.25 10.86 14.58
C ALA A 439 23.12 11.75 14.05
N GLY A 440 22.56 11.43 12.88
CA GLY A 440 21.44 12.15 12.30
C GLY A 440 20.20 12.13 13.19
N TRP A 441 19.92 11.01 13.85
CA TRP A 441 18.79 10.91 14.77
C TRP A 441 18.99 11.71 16.06
N VAL A 442 20.18 11.70 16.65
CA VAL A 442 20.49 12.39 17.92
C VAL A 442 20.62 13.90 17.71
N ALA A 443 21.37 14.33 16.70
CA ALA A 443 21.75 15.72 16.44
C ALA A 443 21.51 16.12 14.97
N PRO A 444 20.25 16.33 14.54
CA PRO A 444 19.89 16.58 13.15
C PRO A 444 20.52 17.86 12.56
N ASP A 445 20.77 18.88 13.40
CA ASP A 445 21.31 20.17 12.96
C ASP A 445 22.78 20.11 12.53
N ALA A 446 23.54 19.07 12.93
CA ALA A 446 24.96 18.97 12.61
C ALA A 446 25.25 18.54 11.16
N THR A 447 24.28 17.91 10.49
CA THR A 447 24.44 17.38 9.11
C THR A 447 23.91 18.32 8.03
N ASP A 448 22.97 19.22 8.36
CA ASP A 448 22.41 20.21 7.40
C ASP A 448 23.27 21.47 7.24
N ASP A 449 24.26 21.68 8.11
CA ASP A 449 25.20 22.82 8.05
C ASP A 449 26.11 22.83 6.81
N ALA A 450 26.24 21.70 6.09
CA ALA A 450 27.04 21.63 4.87
C ALA A 450 26.32 22.15 3.60
N ALA A 451 24.99 22.29 3.62
CA ALA A 451 24.20 22.73 2.45
C ALA A 451 23.20 23.87 2.73
N GLY A 452 22.86 24.16 3.99
CA GLY A 452 21.82 25.13 4.37
C GLY A 452 22.27 26.37 5.12
N ALA A 453 23.55 26.50 5.51
CA ALA A 453 24.03 27.57 6.38
C ALA A 453 24.20 28.95 5.68
N LYS A 454 23.12 29.49 5.10
CA LYS A 454 22.87 30.93 4.91
C LYS A 454 21.37 31.24 4.88
N ALA A 455 20.65 30.91 5.95
CA ALA A 455 19.40 31.57 6.29
C ALA A 455 19.37 31.75 7.81
N GLY A 456 19.87 32.90 8.26
CA GLY A 456 19.98 33.22 9.67
C GLY A 456 18.63 33.45 10.33
N ALA A 457 18.61 33.15 11.63
CA ALA A 457 17.88 33.82 12.71
C ALA A 457 16.98 35.02 12.34
N GLU A 458 15.88 34.76 11.66
CA GLU A 458 14.67 35.57 11.73
C GLU A 458 13.50 34.60 11.87
N ALA A 459 12.85 34.62 13.03
CA ALA A 459 11.63 33.88 13.31
C ALA A 459 10.49 34.48 12.45
N GLY A 460 10.38 34.02 11.21
CA GLY A 460 9.23 34.20 10.34
C GLY A 460 8.55 32.86 10.10
N GLU A 461 7.22 32.87 10.02
CA GLU A 461 6.33 31.74 9.71
C GLU A 461 6.60 31.15 8.30
N HIS A 462 7.74 30.50 8.12
CA HIS A 462 8.02 29.69 6.95
C HIS A 462 8.05 28.22 7.38
N ASP A 463 6.97 27.50 7.03
CA ASP A 463 6.90 26.03 7.04
C ASP A 463 8.19 25.49 6.42
N ASP A 464 8.99 24.74 7.17
CA ASP A 464 10.01 23.89 6.56
C ASP A 464 9.28 22.75 5.83
N PRO A 465 9.28 22.72 4.48
CA PRO A 465 8.65 21.64 3.72
C PRO A 465 9.29 20.28 4.00
N ASN A 466 10.44 20.25 4.66
CA ASN A 466 11.20 19.05 5.02
C ASN A 466 11.10 18.69 6.51
N GLU A 467 10.16 19.28 7.26
CA GLU A 467 9.99 18.99 8.70
C GLU A 467 9.92 17.47 8.95
N LYS A 468 10.82 16.96 9.79
CA LYS A 468 10.93 15.54 10.15
C LYS A 468 10.47 15.30 11.59
N VAL A 469 9.86 14.14 11.82
CA VAL A 469 9.36 13.71 13.12
C VAL A 469 10.22 12.56 13.64
N ARG A 470 10.85 12.76 14.79
CA ARG A 470 11.62 11.72 15.49
C ARG A 470 10.75 11.02 16.53
N TRP A 471 10.78 9.70 16.52
CA TRP A 471 9.99 8.87 17.42
C TRP A 471 10.66 7.51 17.64
N VAL A 472 10.24 6.79 18.69
CA VAL A 472 10.77 5.48 19.06
C VAL A 472 9.66 4.44 19.09
N GLU A 473 9.99 3.22 18.64
CA GLU A 473 9.17 2.02 18.81
C GLU A 473 9.91 1.01 19.71
N VAL A 474 9.26 0.64 20.80
CA VAL A 474 9.79 -0.29 21.80
C VAL A 474 9.02 -1.59 21.66
N PHE A 475 9.74 -2.69 21.45
CA PHE A 475 9.22 -4.06 21.50
C PHE A 475 9.78 -4.78 22.72
N ALA A 476 9.29 -6.00 22.98
CA ALA A 476 9.76 -6.82 24.12
C ALA A 476 11.29 -6.95 24.21
N HIS A 477 12.00 -7.06 23.09
CA HIS A 477 13.45 -7.29 23.06
C HIS A 477 14.25 -6.30 22.21
N THR A 478 13.60 -5.37 21.52
CA THR A 478 14.25 -4.49 20.55
C THR A 478 13.67 -3.10 20.63
N VAL A 479 14.51 -2.09 20.45
CA VAL A 479 14.11 -0.70 20.21
C VAL A 479 14.44 -0.32 18.77
N GLN A 480 13.56 0.46 18.17
CA GLN A 480 13.74 1.11 16.87
C GLN A 480 13.62 2.62 17.06
N LEU A 481 14.59 3.35 16.52
CA LEU A 481 14.60 4.80 16.42
C LEU A 481 14.17 5.15 15.00
N HIS A 482 13.21 6.03 14.87
CA HIS A 482 12.67 6.43 13.58
C HIS A 482 12.80 7.95 13.41
N GLU A 483 13.14 8.35 12.20
CA GLU A 483 12.97 9.70 11.72
C GLU A 483 12.08 9.64 10.48
N THR A 484 10.99 10.39 10.46
CA THR A 484 9.95 10.26 9.42
C THR A 484 9.55 11.63 8.89
N PRO A 485 9.56 11.87 7.57
CA PRO A 485 9.12 13.15 7.03
C PRO A 485 7.64 13.37 7.33
N LEU A 486 7.31 14.59 7.75
CA LEU A 486 5.94 14.98 8.07
C LEU A 486 5.04 14.88 6.83
N SER A 487 5.58 15.23 5.66
CA SER A 487 4.91 15.18 4.37
C SER A 487 5.77 14.52 3.30
N VAL A 488 5.17 13.60 2.53
CA VAL A 488 5.81 12.97 1.37
C VAL A 488 5.59 13.75 0.07
N ALA A 489 4.68 14.74 0.10
CA ALA A 489 4.29 15.52 -1.07
C ALA A 489 5.47 16.24 -1.76
N PRO A 490 6.37 16.95 -1.04
CA PRO A 490 7.49 17.64 -1.67
C PRO A 490 8.48 16.68 -2.33
N ILE A 491 8.77 15.57 -1.64
CA ILE A 491 9.69 14.54 -2.12
C ILE A 491 9.14 13.90 -3.40
N PHE A 492 7.86 13.53 -3.38
CA PHE A 492 7.21 12.91 -4.54
C PHE A 492 7.06 13.90 -5.70
N ALA A 493 6.75 15.17 -5.44
CA ALA A 493 6.68 16.21 -6.46
C ALA A 493 8.03 16.43 -7.16
N LYS A 494 9.13 16.48 -6.40
CA LYS A 494 10.50 16.56 -6.94
C LYS A 494 10.80 15.40 -7.89
N GLN A 495 10.44 14.18 -7.51
CA GLN A 495 10.64 12.97 -8.32
C GLN A 495 9.79 12.96 -9.60
N ARG A 496 8.64 13.64 -9.58
CA ARG A 496 7.76 13.80 -10.76
C ARG A 496 8.22 14.91 -11.72
N ALA A 497 9.02 15.86 -11.26
CA ALA A 497 9.50 17.00 -12.04
C ALA A 497 10.57 16.64 -13.10
N GLY A 498 11.03 15.39 -13.15
CA GLY A 498 11.96 14.89 -14.16
C GLY A 498 11.33 14.67 -15.54
N VAL A 499 11.81 13.66 -16.27
CA VAL A 499 11.32 13.34 -17.63
C VAL A 499 9.79 13.20 -17.65
N PRO A 500 9.07 13.96 -18.50
CA PRO A 500 7.62 13.91 -18.60
C PRO A 500 7.14 12.48 -18.80
N ARG A 501 6.27 12.00 -17.92
CA ARG A 501 5.67 10.66 -18.00
C ARG A 501 4.22 10.68 -17.54
N ALA A 502 3.44 9.70 -17.97
CA ALA A 502 2.06 9.56 -17.56
C ALA A 502 1.97 8.91 -16.17
N TRP A 503 1.21 9.53 -15.27
CA TRP A 503 0.99 9.06 -13.90
C TRP A 503 -0.49 8.72 -13.72
N ILE A 504 -0.79 7.44 -13.49
CA ILE A 504 -2.16 6.96 -13.24
C ILE A 504 -2.25 6.42 -11.81
N PHE A 505 -3.12 7.01 -11.01
CA PHE A 505 -3.44 6.57 -9.65
C PHE A 505 -4.85 6.00 -9.64
N THR A 506 -5.00 4.73 -9.27
CA THR A 506 -6.32 4.11 -9.17
C THR A 506 -6.48 3.26 -7.92
N SER A 507 -7.67 3.31 -7.33
CA SER A 507 -8.11 2.42 -6.25
C SER A 507 -9.64 2.44 -6.15
N ALA A 508 -10.21 1.52 -5.36
CA ALA A 508 -11.62 1.56 -5.00
C ALA A 508 -11.99 2.74 -4.08
N THR A 509 -11.01 3.31 -3.37
CA THR A 509 -11.26 4.29 -2.31
C THR A 509 -10.17 5.37 -2.29
N LEU A 510 -10.35 6.45 -3.05
CA LEU A 510 -9.43 7.60 -3.06
C LEU A 510 -10.10 8.90 -2.64
N SER A 511 -11.43 8.94 -2.63
CA SER A 511 -12.23 10.14 -2.44
C SER A 511 -13.20 10.02 -1.26
N VAL A 512 -13.57 11.18 -0.71
CA VAL A 512 -14.66 11.31 0.24
C VAL A 512 -15.79 12.08 -0.46
N ARG A 513 -16.87 11.39 -0.80
CA ARG A 513 -17.96 11.94 -1.64
C ARG A 513 -17.47 12.52 -2.98
N GLY A 514 -16.51 11.86 -3.63
CA GLY A 514 -15.95 12.30 -4.91
C GLY A 514 -14.94 13.45 -4.82
N ASP A 515 -14.61 13.93 -3.61
CA ASP A 515 -13.55 14.91 -3.39
C ASP A 515 -12.19 14.20 -3.20
N PHE A 516 -11.25 14.49 -4.10
CA PHE A 516 -9.90 13.94 -4.13
C PHE A 516 -8.85 14.86 -3.50
N THR A 517 -9.23 16.05 -3.01
CA THR A 517 -8.32 17.07 -2.50
C THR A 517 -7.42 16.53 -1.40
N HIS A 518 -7.96 15.67 -0.52
CA HIS A 518 -7.19 15.04 0.55
C HIS A 518 -6.06 14.14 0.02
N TYR A 519 -6.39 13.20 -0.87
CA TYR A 519 -5.40 12.30 -1.46
C TYR A 519 -4.37 13.06 -2.31
N ALA A 520 -4.85 14.02 -3.11
CA ALA A 520 -3.99 14.84 -3.94
C ALA A 520 -3.00 15.66 -3.10
N ALA A 521 -3.44 16.28 -2.00
CA ALA A 521 -2.58 17.03 -1.10
C ALA A 521 -1.51 16.15 -0.42
N GLN A 522 -1.88 14.94 0.05
CA GLN A 522 -0.93 14.02 0.69
C GLN A 522 0.21 13.60 -0.24
N MET A 523 -0.09 13.46 -1.53
CA MET A 523 0.88 13.02 -2.53
C MET A 523 1.51 14.18 -3.33
N GLY A 524 1.16 15.44 -3.05
CA GLY A 524 1.66 16.58 -3.84
C GLY A 524 1.18 16.58 -5.29
N LEU A 525 -0.06 16.15 -5.52
CA LEU A 525 -0.69 16.04 -6.84
C LEU A 525 -1.73 17.14 -7.06
N SER A 526 -2.05 17.39 -8.34
CA SER A 526 -3.23 18.16 -8.72
C SER A 526 -4.47 17.26 -8.78
N SER A 527 -5.58 17.68 -8.17
CA SER A 527 -6.88 17.00 -8.27
C SER A 527 -7.65 17.34 -9.55
N ARG A 528 -7.09 18.18 -10.43
CA ARG A 528 -7.75 18.70 -11.65
C ARG A 528 -8.24 17.58 -12.58
N ARG A 529 -7.44 16.53 -12.75
CA ARG A 529 -7.77 15.34 -13.53
C ARG A 529 -8.16 14.19 -12.61
N SER A 530 -9.28 14.35 -11.90
CA SER A 530 -9.85 13.31 -11.05
C SER A 530 -11.26 12.89 -11.47
N MET A 531 -11.57 11.60 -11.33
CA MET A 531 -12.91 11.07 -11.62
C MET A 531 -13.30 9.93 -10.69
N THR A 532 -14.59 9.82 -10.42
CA THR A 532 -15.19 8.71 -9.68
C THR A 532 -16.06 7.89 -10.63
N LEU A 533 -15.83 6.59 -10.66
CA LEU A 533 -16.56 5.64 -11.49
C LEU A 533 -17.37 4.69 -10.59
N PRO A 534 -18.71 4.71 -10.71
CA PRO A 534 -19.56 3.92 -9.84
C PRO A 534 -19.36 2.42 -10.07
N SER A 535 -19.56 1.65 -9.01
CA SER A 535 -19.64 0.19 -9.07
C SER A 535 -20.87 -0.24 -9.89
N PRO A 536 -20.79 -1.32 -10.70
CA PRO A 536 -21.93 -1.83 -11.44
C PRO A 536 -22.95 -2.59 -10.56
N PHE A 537 -22.59 -2.95 -9.33
CA PHE A 537 -23.42 -3.73 -8.41
C PHE A 537 -24.63 -2.96 -7.86
N ASP A 538 -25.73 -3.69 -7.62
CA ASP A 538 -26.96 -3.18 -7.03
C ASP A 538 -26.94 -3.35 -5.50
N TYR A 539 -26.23 -2.46 -4.82
CA TYR A 539 -26.11 -2.50 -3.36
C TYR A 539 -27.44 -2.37 -2.60
N GLN A 540 -28.50 -1.82 -3.20
CA GLN A 540 -29.78 -1.66 -2.51
C GLN A 540 -30.50 -3.00 -2.33
N THR A 541 -30.34 -3.91 -3.28
CA THR A 541 -30.94 -5.26 -3.23
C THR A 541 -29.97 -6.31 -2.72
N GLN A 542 -28.68 -6.11 -2.95
CA GLN A 542 -27.60 -7.02 -2.58
C GLN A 542 -27.14 -6.86 -1.12
N GLY A 543 -27.28 -5.68 -0.51
CA GLY A 543 -26.68 -5.45 0.80
C GLY A 543 -27.49 -4.61 1.78
N LEU A 544 -27.27 -4.90 3.06
CA LEU A 544 -27.90 -4.23 4.19
C LEU A 544 -26.84 -3.65 5.13
N LEU A 545 -26.89 -2.36 5.39
CA LEU A 545 -26.15 -1.69 6.45
C LEU A 545 -26.97 -1.74 7.75
N TYR A 546 -26.48 -2.49 8.73
CA TYR A 546 -27.07 -2.65 10.05
C TYR A 546 -26.26 -1.90 11.11
N VAL A 547 -26.92 -1.05 11.89
CA VAL A 547 -26.31 -0.35 13.04
C VAL A 547 -27.15 -0.61 14.29
N PRO A 548 -26.66 -1.44 15.24
CA PRO A 548 -27.39 -1.74 16.47
C PRO A 548 -27.77 -0.49 17.27
N ARG A 549 -28.80 -0.64 18.11
CA ARG A 549 -29.21 0.36 19.09
C ARG A 549 -28.59 0.05 20.45
N ASN A 550 -28.54 1.06 21.32
CA ASN A 550 -28.21 0.91 22.75
C ASN A 550 -26.83 0.28 23.04
N LEU A 551 -25.87 0.39 22.13
CA LEU A 551 -24.49 0.02 22.42
C LEU A 551 -23.85 1.11 23.30
N PRO A 552 -22.99 0.72 24.27
CA PRO A 552 -22.21 1.69 25.03
C PRO A 552 -21.22 2.41 24.09
N GLN A 553 -20.63 3.52 24.57
CA GLN A 553 -19.61 4.21 23.78
C GLN A 553 -18.36 3.32 23.59
N PRO A 554 -17.63 3.45 22.46
CA PRO A 554 -16.43 2.65 22.20
C PRO A 554 -15.30 2.77 23.24
N SER A 555 -15.31 3.81 24.07
CA SER A 555 -14.39 4.00 25.20
C SER A 555 -14.77 3.21 26.45
N SER A 556 -15.97 2.62 26.51
CA SER A 556 -16.45 1.86 27.66
C SER A 556 -15.76 0.49 27.75
N PRO A 557 -15.32 0.06 28.95
CA PRO A 557 -14.79 -1.29 29.15
C PRO A 557 -15.76 -2.41 28.77
N ALA A 558 -17.08 -2.16 28.85
CA ALA A 558 -18.11 -3.14 28.50
C ALA A 558 -18.39 -3.21 26.98
N PHE A 559 -17.73 -2.39 26.17
CA PHE A 559 -18.05 -2.23 24.74
C PHE A 559 -17.88 -3.52 23.95
N THR A 560 -16.72 -4.18 24.06
CA THR A 560 -16.44 -5.40 23.29
C THR A 560 -17.42 -6.53 23.59
N ASP A 561 -17.86 -6.65 24.86
CA ASP A 561 -18.84 -7.65 25.24
C ASP A 561 -20.22 -7.33 24.66
N ALA A 562 -20.63 -6.06 24.70
CA ALA A 562 -21.88 -5.61 24.10
C ALA A 562 -21.88 -5.75 22.57
N VAL A 563 -20.73 -5.54 21.91
CA VAL A 563 -20.55 -5.80 20.46
C VAL A 563 -20.80 -7.27 20.15
N PHE A 564 -20.22 -8.18 20.92
CA PHE A 564 -20.45 -9.62 20.74
C PHE A 564 -21.93 -9.97 20.92
N ASP A 565 -22.55 -9.49 21.99
CA ASP A 565 -23.96 -9.81 22.31
C ASP A 565 -24.91 -9.29 21.22
N ALA A 566 -24.63 -8.12 20.65
CA ALA A 566 -25.38 -7.56 19.53
C ALA A 566 -25.13 -8.28 18.20
N ALA A 567 -23.91 -8.76 17.96
CA ALA A 567 -23.54 -9.45 16.73
C ALA A 567 -24.04 -10.90 16.67
N LEU A 568 -24.15 -11.56 17.83
CA LEU A 568 -24.48 -12.99 17.91
C LEU A 568 -25.76 -13.39 17.15
N PRO A 569 -26.90 -12.66 17.25
CA PRO A 569 -28.09 -12.98 16.46
C PRO A 569 -27.89 -12.85 14.95
N ALA A 570 -27.03 -11.92 14.49
CA ALA A 570 -26.72 -11.75 13.07
C ALA A 570 -25.79 -12.87 12.57
N ILE A 571 -24.81 -13.27 13.38
CA ILE A 571 -23.90 -14.40 13.10
C ILE A 571 -24.71 -15.70 12.97
N GLU A 572 -25.65 -15.93 13.88
CA GLU A 572 -26.55 -17.08 13.82
C GLU A 572 -27.45 -17.03 12.58
N ALA A 573 -27.99 -15.84 12.24
CA ALA A 573 -28.82 -15.68 11.06
C ALA A 573 -28.06 -15.91 9.75
N SER A 574 -26.76 -15.56 9.67
CA SER A 574 -25.96 -15.76 8.45
C SER A 574 -25.64 -17.23 8.19
N GLY A 575 -25.51 -18.04 9.25
CA GLY A 575 -25.18 -19.47 9.16
C GLY A 575 -23.73 -19.74 8.75
N GLY A 576 -22.85 -18.77 8.91
CA GLY A 576 -21.45 -18.82 8.49
C GLY A 576 -21.05 -17.69 7.54
N GLY A 577 -19.81 -17.74 7.07
CA GLY A 577 -19.24 -16.74 6.15
C GLY A 577 -19.18 -15.37 6.80
N VAL A 578 -18.57 -15.30 7.99
CA VAL A 578 -18.55 -14.10 8.83
C VAL A 578 -17.14 -13.57 8.96
N PHE A 579 -16.95 -12.27 8.72
CA PHE A 579 -15.78 -11.54 9.15
C PHE A 579 -16.11 -10.64 10.33
N VAL A 580 -15.43 -10.85 11.45
CA VAL A 580 -15.45 -9.94 12.59
C VAL A 580 -14.16 -9.15 12.58
N LEU A 581 -14.28 -7.89 12.17
CA LEU A 581 -13.21 -6.94 11.96
C LEU A 581 -13.12 -6.01 13.18
N CYS A 582 -12.18 -6.34 14.04
CA CYS A 582 -11.90 -5.60 15.25
C CYS A 582 -10.88 -4.50 14.99
N THR A 583 -10.97 -3.40 15.72
CA THR A 583 -10.01 -2.29 15.66
C THR A 583 -8.83 -2.46 16.62
N THR A 584 -8.88 -3.44 17.53
CA THR A 584 -7.78 -3.73 18.47
C THR A 584 -7.57 -5.24 18.61
N LEU A 585 -6.34 -5.66 18.88
CA LEU A 585 -6.03 -7.07 19.15
C LEU A 585 -6.72 -7.59 20.42
N ARG A 586 -6.83 -6.75 21.46
CA ARG A 586 -7.59 -7.10 22.68
C ARG A 586 -9.05 -7.48 22.39
N ALA A 587 -9.68 -6.77 21.45
CA ALA A 587 -11.04 -7.09 21.01
C ALA A 587 -11.11 -8.39 20.20
N VAL A 588 -10.10 -8.68 19.37
CA VAL A 588 -9.97 -9.98 18.66
C VAL A 588 -9.97 -11.12 19.66
N ASP A 589 -9.08 -11.08 20.65
CA ASP A 589 -8.95 -12.14 21.65
C ASP A 589 -10.24 -12.35 22.45
N ARG A 590 -10.86 -11.24 22.90
CA ARG A 590 -12.09 -11.27 23.69
C ARG A 590 -13.27 -11.83 22.90
N ILE A 591 -13.47 -11.39 21.66
CA ILE A 591 -14.56 -11.87 20.80
C ILE A 591 -14.32 -13.33 20.39
N ALA A 592 -13.09 -13.69 20.04
CA ALA A 592 -12.72 -15.07 19.71
C ALA A 592 -13.01 -16.03 20.86
N MET A 593 -12.67 -15.66 22.10
CA MET A 593 -12.98 -16.46 23.28
C MET A 593 -14.49 -16.69 23.43
N LYS A 594 -15.31 -15.63 23.40
CA LYS A 594 -16.78 -15.76 23.51
C LYS A 594 -17.39 -16.58 22.36
N LEU A 595 -16.83 -16.46 21.15
CA LEU A 595 -17.25 -17.27 20.00
C LEU A 595 -16.93 -18.75 20.19
N ARG A 596 -15.74 -19.11 20.70
CA ARG A 596 -15.39 -20.50 21.02
C ARG A 596 -16.39 -21.10 22.01
N ASP A 597 -16.63 -20.42 23.12
CA ASP A 597 -17.59 -20.87 24.15
C ASP A 597 -19.00 -21.06 23.56
N THR A 598 -19.41 -20.16 22.67
CA THR A 598 -20.75 -20.23 22.04
C THR A 598 -20.86 -21.34 21.00
N ILE A 599 -19.82 -21.54 20.19
CA ILE A 599 -19.74 -22.61 19.20
C ILE A 599 -19.86 -23.96 19.90
N ASP A 600 -19.10 -24.15 20.99
CA ASP A 600 -19.11 -25.38 21.79
C ASP A 600 -20.47 -25.58 22.48
N ALA A 601 -21.00 -24.55 23.15
CA ALA A 601 -22.27 -24.63 23.86
C ALA A 601 -23.48 -24.89 22.93
N ARG A 602 -23.46 -24.35 21.70
CA ARG A 602 -24.54 -24.53 20.72
C ARG A 602 -24.30 -25.70 19.76
N GLY A 603 -23.13 -26.33 19.80
CA GLY A 603 -22.74 -27.42 18.89
C GLY A 603 -22.64 -26.99 17.42
N TRP A 604 -22.21 -25.75 17.16
CA TRP A 604 -22.03 -25.26 15.79
C TRP A 604 -20.87 -25.98 15.10
N ARG A 605 -21.07 -26.41 13.85
CA ARG A 605 -20.00 -27.01 13.02
C ARG A 605 -19.18 -25.98 12.25
N THR A 606 -19.28 -24.72 12.66
CA THR A 606 -18.71 -23.59 11.95
C THR A 606 -17.25 -23.41 12.36
N PRO A 607 -16.28 -23.52 11.45
CA PRO A 607 -14.87 -23.34 11.80
C PRO A 607 -14.60 -21.90 12.27
N LEU A 608 -13.92 -21.74 13.39
CA LEU A 608 -13.43 -20.45 13.88
C LEU A 608 -11.97 -20.27 13.50
N LEU A 609 -11.68 -19.16 12.83
CA LEU A 609 -10.34 -18.75 12.42
C LEU A 609 -10.01 -17.44 13.13
N VAL A 610 -8.89 -17.39 13.86
CA VAL A 610 -8.51 -16.21 14.63
C VAL A 610 -7.14 -15.71 14.18
N GLN A 611 -7.01 -14.41 14.00
CA GLN A 611 -5.72 -13.78 13.75
C GLN A 611 -4.73 -14.14 14.87
N GLY A 612 -3.55 -14.62 14.47
CA GLY A 612 -2.51 -15.09 15.39
C GLY A 612 -2.35 -16.61 15.37
N ASP A 613 -3.41 -17.37 15.03
CA ASP A 613 -3.35 -18.84 14.99
C ASP A 613 -2.57 -19.38 13.78
N ALA A 614 -2.54 -18.62 12.68
CA ALA A 614 -1.81 -18.95 11.46
C ALA A 614 -1.49 -17.68 10.66
N SER A 615 -0.72 -17.83 9.57
CA SER A 615 -0.43 -16.70 8.68
C SER A 615 -1.70 -16.13 8.06
N ARG A 616 -1.71 -14.83 7.74
CA ARG A 616 -2.87 -14.16 7.11
C ARG A 616 -3.31 -14.87 5.82
N THR A 617 -2.36 -15.25 4.97
CA THR A 617 -2.64 -15.97 3.72
C THR A 617 -3.36 -17.30 3.99
N GLU A 618 -2.80 -18.11 4.91
CA GLU A 618 -3.36 -19.40 5.26
C GLU A 618 -4.75 -19.30 5.89
N LEU A 619 -4.98 -18.33 6.77
CA LEU A 619 -6.31 -18.09 7.35
C LEU A 619 -7.35 -17.77 6.27
N LEU A 620 -6.97 -16.99 5.25
CA LEU A 620 -7.87 -16.65 4.15
C LEU A 620 -8.13 -17.84 3.22
N ASP A 621 -7.14 -18.67 2.96
CA ASP A 621 -7.30 -19.87 2.14
C ASP A 621 -8.18 -20.90 2.84
N ARG A 622 -7.98 -21.11 4.15
CA ARG A 622 -8.88 -21.92 4.99
C ARG A 622 -10.30 -21.36 4.97
N PHE A 623 -10.46 -20.04 5.14
CA PHE A 623 -11.77 -19.41 5.11
C PHE A 623 -12.52 -19.66 3.80
N ARG A 624 -11.83 -19.50 2.66
CA ARG A 624 -12.37 -19.81 1.32
C ARG A 624 -12.73 -21.29 1.17
N ALA A 625 -11.85 -22.18 1.62
CA ALA A 625 -12.04 -23.62 1.51
C ALA A 625 -13.22 -24.13 2.35
N TYR A 626 -13.41 -23.58 3.56
CA TYR A 626 -14.54 -23.97 4.42
C TYR A 626 -15.88 -23.42 3.93
N GLY A 627 -15.90 -22.21 3.36
CA GLY A 627 -17.11 -21.57 2.82
C GLY A 627 -18.15 -21.14 3.86
N ASN A 628 -18.09 -21.63 5.10
CA ASN A 628 -18.98 -21.22 6.19
C ASN A 628 -18.23 -20.68 7.42
N ALA A 629 -16.90 -20.56 7.39
CA ALA A 629 -16.11 -20.18 8.56
C ALA A 629 -16.46 -18.79 9.15
N ILE A 630 -16.08 -18.59 10.41
CA ILE A 630 -16.04 -17.29 11.09
C ILE A 630 -14.58 -16.90 11.23
N LEU A 631 -14.18 -15.74 10.70
CA LEU A 631 -12.84 -15.20 10.86
C LEU A 631 -12.88 -13.95 11.74
N VAL A 632 -12.12 -13.95 12.82
CA VAL A 632 -11.93 -12.81 13.71
C VAL A 632 -10.54 -12.24 13.50
N GLY A 633 -10.45 -10.97 13.10
CA GLY A 633 -9.18 -10.33 12.80
C GLY A 633 -9.21 -8.82 13.04
N SER A 634 -8.04 -8.22 13.00
CA SER A 634 -7.82 -6.78 13.17
C SER A 634 -7.93 -6.02 11.84
N GLN A 635 -7.55 -4.73 11.83
CA GLN A 635 -7.43 -3.91 10.62
C GLN A 635 -6.57 -4.55 9.51
N SER A 636 -5.61 -5.40 9.86
CA SER A 636 -4.80 -6.15 8.88
C SER A 636 -5.60 -7.09 7.95
N PHE A 637 -6.82 -7.44 8.37
CA PHE A 637 -7.81 -8.16 7.58
C PHE A 637 -8.84 -7.21 6.97
N TRP A 638 -8.54 -5.94 6.70
CA TRP A 638 -9.46 -5.00 6.02
C TRP A 638 -9.14 -4.82 4.54
N GLU A 639 -7.92 -5.12 4.11
CA GLU A 639 -7.49 -5.07 2.70
C GLU A 639 -7.07 -6.43 2.16
N GLY A 640 -7.03 -6.60 0.83
CA GLY A 640 -6.44 -7.77 0.16
C GLY A 640 -7.14 -9.11 0.41
N VAL A 641 -8.48 -9.12 0.54
CA VAL A 641 -9.30 -10.33 0.60
C VAL A 641 -10.35 -10.29 -0.50
N ASP A 642 -10.20 -11.22 -1.45
CA ASP A 642 -11.21 -11.54 -2.46
C ASP A 642 -11.84 -12.89 -2.08
N VAL A 643 -13.09 -12.84 -1.64
CA VAL A 643 -13.97 -13.98 -1.38
C VAL A 643 -15.27 -13.64 -2.10
N ARG A 644 -15.64 -14.44 -3.08
CA ARG A 644 -16.86 -14.25 -3.88
C ARG A 644 -17.94 -15.22 -3.41
N GLY A 645 -19.21 -14.84 -3.60
CA GLY A 645 -20.36 -15.67 -3.31
C GLY A 645 -20.61 -15.85 -1.82
N ASP A 646 -21.26 -16.97 -1.48
CA ASP A 646 -21.79 -17.22 -0.13
C ASP A 646 -20.73 -17.39 0.96
N ALA A 647 -19.46 -17.52 0.58
CA ALA A 647 -18.36 -17.68 1.52
C ALA A 647 -18.14 -16.46 2.43
N LEU A 648 -18.59 -15.26 2.03
CA LEU A 648 -18.63 -14.09 2.91
C LEU A 648 -19.98 -13.37 2.78
N SER A 649 -20.78 -13.41 3.83
CA SER A 649 -22.15 -12.86 3.83
C SER A 649 -22.45 -11.92 5.00
N LEU A 650 -21.60 -11.89 6.02
CA LEU A 650 -21.68 -10.94 7.13
C LEU A 650 -20.31 -10.34 7.43
N VAL A 651 -20.23 -9.02 7.41
CA VAL A 651 -19.05 -8.27 7.87
C VAL A 651 -19.45 -7.46 9.09
N VAL A 652 -18.85 -7.74 10.24
CA VAL A 652 -19.05 -7.03 11.50
C VAL A 652 -17.83 -6.15 11.75
N ILE A 653 -18.04 -4.85 11.93
CA ILE A 653 -17.00 -3.88 12.29
C ILE A 653 -17.30 -3.37 13.70
N ASP A 654 -16.39 -3.59 14.64
CA ASP A 654 -16.61 -3.29 16.05
C ASP A 654 -16.78 -1.78 16.32
N LYS A 655 -15.92 -0.93 15.76
CA LYS A 655 -15.99 0.53 15.89
C LYS A 655 -15.46 1.24 14.64
N LEU A 656 -15.79 2.53 14.50
CA LEU A 656 -15.24 3.34 13.42
C LEU A 656 -13.70 3.37 13.47
N PRO A 657 -13.01 3.15 12.32
CA PRO A 657 -11.56 2.95 12.26
C PRO A 657 -10.81 4.30 12.28
N PHE A 658 -10.93 5.03 13.39
CA PHE A 658 -10.07 6.17 13.63
C PHE A 658 -8.69 5.67 14.04
N ALA A 659 -7.65 6.24 13.45
CA ALA A 659 -6.28 5.93 13.81
C ALA A 659 -6.03 6.23 15.31
N PRO A 660 -5.15 5.45 15.98
CA PRO A 660 -4.86 5.66 17.39
C PRO A 660 -4.30 7.07 17.62
N PRO A 661 -4.74 7.78 18.68
CA PRO A 661 -4.22 9.11 19.00
C PRO A 661 -2.74 9.06 19.45
N ASP A 662 -2.28 7.91 19.94
CA ASP A 662 -0.93 7.71 20.46
C ASP A 662 0.11 7.43 19.35
N ASP A 663 -0.29 7.46 18.06
CA ASP A 663 0.66 7.39 16.96
C ASP A 663 1.45 8.71 16.86
N PRO A 664 2.78 8.70 17.05
CA PRO A 664 3.57 9.92 17.15
C PRO A 664 3.68 10.68 15.81
N VAL A 665 3.70 9.96 14.68
CA VAL A 665 3.75 10.57 13.34
C VAL A 665 2.41 11.22 13.02
N LEU A 666 1.32 10.54 13.35
CA LEU A 666 -0.01 11.12 13.22
C LEU A 666 -0.15 12.35 14.11
N ALA A 667 0.23 12.28 15.38
CA ALA A 667 0.13 13.41 16.30
C ALA A 667 0.87 14.65 15.77
N ALA A 668 2.09 14.48 15.27
CA ALA A 668 2.85 15.56 14.63
C ALA A 668 2.14 16.12 13.38
N ARG A 669 1.59 15.26 12.51
CA ARG A 669 0.79 15.71 11.35
C ARG A 669 -0.44 16.50 11.77
N LEU A 670 -1.13 16.09 12.84
CA LEU A 670 -2.30 16.80 13.36
C LEU A 670 -1.91 18.15 13.98
N ASP A 671 -0.77 18.23 14.67
CA ASP A 671 -0.23 19.48 15.22
C ASP A 671 0.11 20.48 14.10
N ALA A 672 0.81 20.04 13.06
CA ALA A 672 1.13 20.87 11.90
C ALA A 672 -0.13 21.39 11.17
N LEU A 673 -1.16 20.56 11.04
CA LEU A 673 -2.45 21.02 10.50
C LEU A 673 -3.12 22.06 11.42
N THR A 674 -3.00 21.90 12.74
CA THR A 674 -3.52 22.84 13.73
C THR A 674 -2.80 24.19 13.65
N LYS A 675 -1.47 24.18 13.52
CA LYS A 675 -0.65 25.39 13.30
C LYS A 675 -1.07 26.16 12.03
N LYS A 676 -1.52 25.44 11.00
CA LYS A 676 -2.09 26.02 9.76
C LYS A 676 -3.53 26.52 9.90
N GLY A 677 -4.11 26.50 11.10
CA GLY A 677 -5.49 26.89 11.36
C GLY A 677 -6.54 25.94 10.77
N LEU A 678 -6.13 24.73 10.35
CA LEU A 678 -7.03 23.71 9.80
C LEU A 678 -7.54 22.81 10.91
N SER A 679 -8.74 22.23 10.74
CA SER A 679 -9.26 21.21 11.64
C SER A 679 -8.65 19.84 11.29
N PRO A 680 -7.77 19.24 12.12
CA PRO A 680 -7.12 17.97 11.79
C PRO A 680 -8.13 16.82 11.71
N PHE A 681 -9.18 16.89 12.55
CA PHE A 681 -10.29 15.95 12.50
C PHE A 681 -11.00 15.97 11.14
N ALA A 682 -11.35 17.16 10.64
CA ALA A 682 -12.14 17.31 9.42
C ALA A 682 -11.33 17.06 8.14
N VAL A 683 -10.06 17.44 8.15
CA VAL A 683 -9.17 17.41 6.98
C VAL A 683 -8.40 16.11 6.88
N HIS A 684 -8.06 15.43 7.98
CA HIS A 684 -7.23 14.22 7.97
C HIS A 684 -7.94 12.99 8.56
N GLN A 685 -8.31 13.03 9.85
CA GLN A 685 -8.77 11.82 10.56
C GLN A 685 -10.09 11.27 9.98
N LEU A 686 -11.05 12.15 9.68
CA LEU A 686 -12.35 11.74 9.13
C LEU A 686 -12.23 11.16 7.71
N PRO A 687 -11.53 11.80 6.75
CA PRO A 687 -11.26 11.19 5.44
C PRO A 687 -10.59 9.83 5.52
N GLN A 688 -9.55 9.68 6.35
CA GLN A 688 -8.86 8.40 6.53
C GLN A 688 -9.78 7.31 7.07
N ALA A 689 -10.58 7.62 8.10
CA ALA A 689 -11.55 6.68 8.64
C ALA A 689 -12.61 6.26 7.61
N VAL A 690 -13.05 7.19 6.75
CA VAL A 690 -13.98 6.90 5.64
C VAL A 690 -13.37 5.95 4.62
N ILE A 691 -12.14 6.23 4.17
CA ILE A 691 -11.42 5.40 3.19
C ILE A 691 -11.24 3.99 3.74
N THR A 692 -10.75 3.88 4.98
CA THR A 692 -10.55 2.60 5.67
C THR A 692 -11.86 1.83 5.81
N LEU A 693 -12.95 2.51 6.20
CA LEU A 693 -14.27 1.88 6.30
C LEU A 693 -14.81 1.41 4.95
N LYS A 694 -14.62 2.18 3.86
CA LYS A 694 -14.99 1.74 2.51
C LYS A 694 -14.22 0.48 2.11
N GLN A 695 -12.94 0.36 2.47
CA GLN A 695 -12.14 -0.85 2.19
C GLN A 695 -12.67 -2.07 2.93
N GLY A 696 -12.97 -1.94 4.23
CA GLY A 696 -13.61 -3.00 5.01
C GLY A 696 -14.99 -3.41 4.46
N ALA A 697 -15.81 -2.41 4.11
CA ALA A 697 -17.15 -2.62 3.55
C ALA A 697 -17.14 -3.23 2.14
N GLY A 698 -16.15 -2.86 1.31
CA GLY A 698 -16.02 -3.29 -0.08
C GLY A 698 -15.75 -4.79 -0.28
N ARG A 699 -15.58 -5.53 0.83
CA ARG A 699 -15.44 -6.99 0.87
C ARG A 699 -16.74 -7.74 0.71
N LEU A 700 -17.84 -7.12 1.13
CA LEU A 700 -19.13 -7.80 1.26
C LEU A 700 -19.72 -8.17 -0.11
N ILE A 701 -19.60 -7.27 -1.08
CA ILE A 701 -20.17 -7.43 -2.43
C ILE A 701 -19.04 -7.34 -3.45
N ARG A 702 -18.73 -8.47 -4.09
CA ARG A 702 -17.68 -8.65 -5.10
C ARG A 702 -18.22 -9.15 -6.45
N ALA A 703 -19.42 -9.69 -6.49
CA ALA A 703 -20.14 -10.15 -7.69
C ALA A 703 -21.60 -9.70 -7.68
N GLU A 704 -22.25 -9.78 -8.85
CA GLU A 704 -23.67 -9.44 -9.05
C GLU A 704 -24.63 -10.35 -8.27
N THR A 705 -24.17 -11.56 -7.92
CA THR A 705 -24.94 -12.54 -7.14
C THR A 705 -24.72 -12.42 -5.63
N ASP A 706 -23.74 -11.64 -5.19
CA ASP A 706 -23.40 -11.58 -3.77
C ASP A 706 -24.55 -10.93 -2.99
N ARG A 707 -24.83 -11.47 -1.81
CA ARG A 707 -25.78 -10.89 -0.87
C ARG A 707 -25.22 -10.94 0.54
N GLY A 708 -25.32 -9.83 1.28
CA GLY A 708 -24.80 -9.81 2.64
C GLY A 708 -25.15 -8.60 3.48
N VAL A 709 -24.71 -8.64 4.73
CA VAL A 709 -24.97 -7.61 5.74
C VAL A 709 -23.65 -7.00 6.22
N LEU A 710 -23.57 -5.67 6.19
CA LEU A 710 -22.51 -4.90 6.83
C LEU A 710 -23.05 -4.40 8.17
N MET A 711 -22.54 -4.96 9.27
CA MET A 711 -22.88 -4.54 10.62
C MET A 711 -21.79 -3.62 11.16
N ILE A 712 -22.16 -2.40 11.57
CA ILE A 712 -21.23 -1.45 12.21
C ILE A 712 -21.71 -1.21 13.64
N CYS A 713 -20.92 -1.65 14.61
CA CYS A 713 -21.27 -1.60 16.04
C CYS A 713 -20.88 -0.28 16.71
N ASP A 714 -21.06 0.84 16.00
CA ASP A 714 -20.69 2.18 16.49
C ASP A 714 -21.83 3.17 16.30
N THR A 715 -22.45 3.60 17.40
CA THR A 715 -23.60 4.50 17.34
C THR A 715 -23.21 5.90 16.86
N ARG A 716 -21.92 6.27 16.90
CA ARG A 716 -21.42 7.57 16.39
C ARG A 716 -21.71 7.75 14.91
N LEU A 717 -21.88 6.68 14.15
CA LEU A 717 -22.29 6.72 12.75
C LEU A 717 -23.68 7.39 12.56
N VAL A 718 -24.55 7.29 13.57
CA VAL A 718 -25.90 7.87 13.57
C VAL A 718 -25.95 9.14 14.44
N ASP A 719 -25.34 9.08 15.62
CA ASP A 719 -25.53 10.11 16.65
C ASP A 719 -24.65 11.36 16.44
N LYS A 720 -23.53 11.24 15.71
CA LYS A 720 -22.61 12.37 15.48
C LYS A 720 -22.83 13.02 14.11
N PRO A 721 -22.67 14.35 13.98
CA PRO A 721 -22.85 15.05 12.71
C PRO A 721 -21.97 14.52 11.56
N TYR A 722 -20.74 14.13 11.88
CA TYR A 722 -19.81 13.56 10.89
C TYR A 722 -20.23 12.17 10.41
N GLY A 723 -21.06 11.45 11.18
CA GLY A 723 -21.58 10.13 10.80
C GLY A 723 -22.31 10.15 9.46
N ARG A 724 -22.99 11.28 9.15
CA ARG A 724 -23.60 11.50 7.83
C ARG A 724 -22.60 11.53 6.68
N ARG A 725 -21.38 12.03 6.91
CA ARG A 725 -20.31 12.01 5.91
C ARG A 725 -19.76 10.62 5.68
N ILE A 726 -19.71 9.80 6.74
CA ILE A 726 -19.26 8.42 6.67
C ILE A 726 -20.25 7.55 5.89
N TRP A 727 -21.51 7.45 6.32
CA TRP A 727 -22.44 6.51 5.67
C TRP A 727 -22.78 6.90 4.22
N GLN A 728 -22.74 8.19 3.87
CA GLN A 728 -22.92 8.63 2.47
C GLN A 728 -21.73 8.33 1.56
N SER A 729 -20.58 7.98 2.13
CA SER A 729 -19.40 7.58 1.36
C SER A 729 -19.30 6.06 1.18
N LEU A 730 -20.10 5.30 1.93
CA LEU A 730 -20.25 3.85 1.73
C LEU A 730 -21.12 3.57 0.50
N PRO A 731 -21.05 2.35 -0.05
CA PRO A 731 -22.02 1.89 -1.04
C PRO A 731 -23.47 2.12 -0.56
N PRO A 732 -24.42 2.40 -1.47
CA PRO A 732 -25.79 2.78 -1.14
C PRO A 732 -26.62 1.57 -0.67
N PHE A 733 -26.20 0.91 0.40
CA PHE A 733 -26.90 -0.21 1.03
C PHE A 733 -28.28 0.19 1.53
N LYS A 734 -29.22 -0.76 1.54
CA LYS A 734 -30.43 -0.62 2.37
C LYS A 734 -30.01 -0.47 3.82
N ARG A 735 -30.70 0.35 4.62
CA ARG A 735 -30.28 0.67 6.00
C ARG A 735 -31.31 0.20 7.00
N THR A 736 -30.87 -0.39 8.11
CA THR A 736 -31.73 -0.78 9.24
C THR A 736 -31.04 -0.60 10.58
N ARG A 737 -31.84 -0.46 11.64
CA ARG A 737 -31.41 -0.56 13.03
C ARG A 737 -32.07 -1.72 13.78
N GLU A 738 -32.89 -2.50 13.09
CA GLU A 738 -33.67 -3.60 13.66
C GLU A 738 -33.08 -4.94 13.23
N ILE A 739 -32.81 -5.82 14.20
CA ILE A 739 -32.22 -7.15 13.97
C ILE A 739 -33.16 -8.07 13.19
N ASP A 740 -34.47 -7.91 13.32
CA ASP A 740 -35.42 -8.78 12.62
C ASP A 740 -35.36 -8.58 11.10
N VAL A 741 -35.09 -7.36 10.62
CA VAL A 741 -34.85 -7.08 9.20
C VAL A 741 -33.59 -7.81 8.69
N VAL A 742 -32.57 -7.98 9.54
CA VAL A 742 -31.36 -8.75 9.20
C VAL A 742 -31.67 -10.25 9.10
N ARG A 743 -32.49 -10.77 10.02
CA ARG A 743 -32.94 -12.17 10.01
C ARG A 743 -33.77 -12.49 8.77
N GLU A 744 -34.73 -11.62 8.43
CA GLU A 744 -35.54 -11.70 7.23
C GLU A 744 -34.67 -11.69 5.97
N PHE A 745 -33.72 -10.75 5.88
CA PHE A 745 -32.79 -10.67 4.75
C PHE A 745 -32.02 -11.97 4.50
N PHE A 746 -31.52 -12.62 5.56
CA PHE A 746 -30.84 -13.92 5.42
C PHE A 746 -31.82 -15.10 5.21
N ALA A 747 -33.05 -15.01 5.70
CA ALA A 747 -34.09 -16.03 5.45
C ALA A 747 -34.51 -16.05 3.97
N GLU A 748 -34.80 -14.89 3.39
CA GLU A 748 -35.10 -14.74 1.96
C GLU A 748 -33.98 -15.33 1.09
N ARG A 749 -32.71 -15.12 1.47
CA ARG A 749 -31.55 -15.70 0.76
C ARG A 749 -31.59 -17.24 0.78
N ARG A 750 -31.87 -17.85 1.93
CA ARG A 750 -31.94 -19.32 2.06
C ARG A 750 -33.10 -19.91 1.27
N GLU A 751 -34.23 -19.21 1.20
CA GLU A 751 -35.38 -19.62 0.40
C GLU A 751 -35.05 -19.54 -1.10
N ALA A 752 -34.43 -18.43 -1.54
CA ALA A 752 -33.98 -18.27 -2.92
C ALA A 752 -32.91 -19.28 -3.34
N ALA A 753 -32.05 -19.75 -2.43
CA ALA A 753 -31.06 -20.79 -2.72
C ALA A 753 -31.64 -22.22 -2.76
N ARG A 754 -32.86 -22.42 -2.25
CA ARG A 754 -33.57 -23.72 -2.25
C ARG A 754 -34.55 -23.87 -3.43
N ALA A 755 -35.02 -22.75 -3.98
CA ALA A 755 -35.84 -22.69 -5.19
C ALA A 755 -34.96 -22.78 -6.44
#